data_AF-A0A9P1DCW8-F1
#
_entry.id   AF-A0A9P1DCW8-F1
#
_cell.length_a   1.000
_cell.length_b   1.000
_cell.length_c   1.000
_cell.angle_alpha   90.00
_cell.angle_beta   90.00
_cell.angle_gamma   90.00
#
_symmetry.space_group_name_H-M   'P 1'
#
loop_
_entity.id
_entity.type
_entity.pdbx_description
1 polymer ?
#
loop_
_entity_poly.entity_id
_entity_poly.type
_entity_poly.pdbx_seq_one_letter_code
_entity_poly.pdbx_strand_id
1 'polypeptide(L)'
;EHGLLYEAQLNCNDILIHPQNRAGKMCLPAEVHAKGCKMLKTGADPSRLDGICFEVAATAATRSQQFQANQDLQEQSGGKLAKVRFTERYLSVSGSHTVSFVKSVAQGCATDDPGLLDMCPNGQLSLEALLSGSSVPLDEHPFTQMVKIGWTWKIIRQEVEQEFSDLPALIQQAQHSSHALASHVNEIEAAMQVAFWFNQCNDMAEAVKLTVASQPACSHYMETIGFYVRLYGGGEDFPVMKVLDGISKLYGSNACIGEEFMDHVTFLDFKDPDTTFVWLRAGCLAANCTSPRSVDSISKFLVKSDLDKLKHAKIRADVKKGEDLCSLAWETLCQGHLQTDKKGITLMGRLLVRVVLVLTNKSGKGREQKVYNNLQEVNDTFVEELSSLQNPNRAPNPAQPAQAVPATTQAGAVVSLKDAASASHIALESHKHLAIGKLYVHKDDHRKIWKFVAIDSRAGKFTHQPLFGSLEEAVVKLSDLKDWKVCTLNEPELVDDGKLENMLPLKSQQLDVLLAKAQCQVGVYEFYEKQGEPDVTISNTGSLYARKTMKKGSLKLAPFGSVQICDMSKTAKNACVLQVQGRTETFVVAPPKADFKKGSGSFVPFHLLKHADDGNEAAGNMEKVQVKHEKMTIPVYKNKRQIDEGTELLWEPLPAARKKS
;
A
#
# COMPACT_ATOMS: atom_id res chain seq x y z
N GLU A 1 -33.85 11.41 4.48
CA GLU A 1 -34.35 12.38 3.49
C GLU A 1 -34.68 11.76 2.12
N HIS A 2 -33.84 10.89 1.54
CA HIS A 2 -34.10 10.34 0.19
C HIS A 2 -34.87 9.00 0.11
N GLY A 3 -35.30 8.43 1.25
CA GLY A 3 -36.08 7.17 1.26
C GLY A 3 -35.31 5.91 0.83
N LEU A 4 -33.97 5.99 0.78
CA LEU A 4 -33.07 4.89 0.38
C LEU A 4 -32.79 3.87 1.50
N LEU A 5 -33.16 4.23 2.73
CA LEU A 5 -33.21 3.37 3.91
C LEU A 5 -34.59 3.53 4.53
N TYR A 6 -35.27 2.42 4.83
CA TYR A 6 -36.57 2.42 5.51
C TYR A 6 -36.67 1.28 6.51
N GLU A 7 -37.62 1.38 7.45
CA GLU A 7 -37.89 0.31 8.41
C GLU A 7 -39.22 -0.37 8.08
N ALA A 8 -39.24 -1.70 8.16
CA ALA A 8 -40.48 -2.47 8.05
C ALA A 8 -40.42 -3.75 8.90
N GLN A 9 -41.58 -4.21 9.35
CA GLN A 9 -41.69 -5.53 9.97
C GLN A 9 -41.63 -6.60 8.88
N LEU A 10 -40.61 -7.46 8.93
CA LEU A 10 -40.39 -8.52 7.94
C LEU A 10 -40.54 -9.90 8.56
N ASN A 11 -41.25 -10.78 7.87
CA ASN A 11 -41.30 -12.19 8.24
C ASN A 11 -39.99 -12.88 7.81
N CYS A 12 -39.51 -13.87 8.57
CA CYS A 12 -38.30 -14.64 8.25
C CYS A 12 -38.36 -15.28 6.86
N ASN A 13 -39.57 -15.55 6.40
CA ASN A 13 -39.89 -16.13 5.11
C ASN A 13 -39.60 -15.21 3.92
N ASP A 14 -39.52 -13.89 4.11
CA ASP A 14 -39.25 -12.92 3.04
C ASP A 14 -37.75 -12.63 2.85
N ILE A 15 -36.91 -13.20 3.71
CA ILE A 15 -35.50 -12.85 3.84
C ILE A 15 -34.61 -14.03 3.41
N LEU A 16 -33.59 -13.70 2.63
CA LEU A 16 -32.43 -14.51 2.29
C LEU A 16 -31.16 -13.96 2.96
N ILE A 17 -30.03 -14.63 2.76
CA ILE A 17 -28.73 -14.15 3.20
C ILE A 17 -28.06 -13.45 2.02
N HIS A 18 -27.50 -12.27 2.24
CA HIS A 18 -26.76 -11.57 1.20
C HIS A 18 -25.50 -12.36 0.79
N PRO A 19 -25.18 -12.53 -0.51
CA PRO A 19 -24.01 -13.29 -0.94
C PRO A 19 -22.70 -12.75 -0.36
N GLN A 20 -22.55 -11.43 -0.23
CA GLN A 20 -21.38 -10.81 0.39
C GLN A 20 -21.36 -10.87 1.93
N ASN A 21 -22.40 -11.42 2.58
CA ASN A 21 -22.40 -11.55 4.04
C ASN A 21 -21.19 -12.37 4.51
N ARG A 22 -20.52 -11.93 5.56
CA ARG A 22 -19.25 -12.52 6.05
C ARG A 22 -18.17 -12.61 4.97
N ALA A 23 -17.94 -11.52 4.24
CA ALA A 23 -16.97 -11.46 3.15
C ALA A 23 -17.16 -12.60 2.13
N GLY A 24 -18.41 -12.87 1.75
CA GLY A 24 -18.75 -13.94 0.79
C GLY A 24 -19.07 -15.30 1.41
N LYS A 25 -18.95 -15.46 2.74
CA LYS A 25 -19.11 -16.77 3.40
C LYS A 25 -20.54 -17.15 3.75
N MET A 26 -21.47 -16.18 3.77
CA MET A 26 -22.86 -16.38 4.19
C MET A 26 -22.97 -16.99 5.62
N CYS A 27 -23.97 -17.82 5.90
CA CYS A 27 -24.17 -18.45 7.21
C CYS A 27 -23.71 -19.91 7.23
N LEU A 28 -23.21 -20.38 8.38
CA LEU A 28 -22.88 -21.80 8.58
C LEU A 28 -24.03 -22.49 9.34
N PRO A 29 -24.55 -23.64 8.86
CA PRO A 29 -25.69 -24.32 9.50
C PRO A 29 -25.48 -24.63 10.98
N ALA A 30 -24.28 -25.10 11.36
CA ALA A 30 -23.95 -25.38 12.76
C ALA A 30 -24.00 -24.11 13.64
N GLU A 31 -23.50 -22.98 13.14
CA GLU A 31 -23.54 -21.70 13.88
C GLU A 31 -24.95 -21.13 13.97
N VAL A 32 -25.77 -21.32 12.91
CA VAL A 32 -27.20 -20.95 12.92
C VAL A 32 -27.92 -21.68 14.04
N HIS A 33 -27.73 -23.01 14.15
CA HIS A 33 -28.40 -23.84 15.14
C HIS A 33 -27.88 -23.58 16.56
N ALA A 34 -26.56 -23.47 16.75
CA ALA A 34 -25.98 -23.14 18.04
C ALA A 34 -26.46 -21.77 18.56
N LYS A 35 -26.56 -20.77 17.66
CA LYS A 35 -27.10 -19.45 18.02
C LYS A 35 -28.59 -19.52 18.37
N GLY A 36 -29.36 -20.31 17.62
CA GLY A 36 -30.75 -20.60 17.92
C GLY A 36 -30.96 -21.25 19.29
N CYS A 37 -30.19 -22.29 19.60
CA CYS A 37 -30.19 -22.96 20.91
C CYS A 37 -29.92 -21.97 22.04
N LYS A 38 -28.87 -21.14 21.89
CA LYS A 38 -28.51 -20.12 22.88
C LYS A 38 -29.62 -19.08 23.05
N MET A 39 -30.25 -18.64 21.97
CA MET A 39 -31.36 -17.69 22.01
C MET A 39 -32.56 -18.27 22.77
N LEU A 40 -32.93 -19.52 22.50
CA LEU A 40 -34.02 -20.19 23.21
C LEU A 40 -33.73 -20.35 24.71
N LYS A 41 -32.51 -20.75 25.07
CA LYS A 41 -32.08 -20.89 26.48
C LYS A 41 -32.02 -19.56 27.24
N THR A 42 -31.64 -18.48 26.55
CA THR A 42 -31.52 -17.15 27.17
C THR A 42 -32.88 -16.42 27.24
N GLY A 43 -33.84 -16.86 26.44
CA GLY A 43 -35.10 -16.16 26.21
C GLY A 43 -35.05 -15.36 24.91
N ALA A 44 -36.00 -15.63 24.00
CA ALA A 44 -36.15 -14.88 22.77
C ALA A 44 -36.83 -13.53 23.06
N ASP A 45 -36.27 -12.45 22.51
CA ASP A 45 -36.83 -11.10 22.64
C ASP A 45 -36.68 -10.35 21.30
N PRO A 46 -37.77 -10.22 20.51
CA PRO A 46 -37.75 -9.51 19.24
C PRO A 46 -37.31 -8.05 19.35
N SER A 47 -37.55 -7.40 20.50
CA SER A 47 -37.24 -5.98 20.70
C SER A 47 -35.74 -5.68 20.76
N ARG A 48 -34.92 -6.73 20.97
CA ARG A 48 -33.45 -6.65 21.08
C ARG A 48 -32.74 -7.03 19.79
N LEU A 49 -33.47 -7.30 18.71
CA LEU A 49 -32.89 -7.66 17.42
C LEU A 49 -32.71 -6.41 16.55
N ASP A 50 -31.48 -6.19 16.07
CA ASP A 50 -31.18 -5.16 15.06
C ASP A 50 -30.84 -5.84 13.73
N GLY A 51 -31.84 -5.93 12.85
CA GLY A 51 -31.71 -6.54 11.53
C GLY A 51 -31.44 -5.50 10.46
N ILE A 52 -30.42 -5.73 9.62
CA ILE A 52 -30.13 -4.92 8.43
C ILE A 52 -30.13 -5.83 7.20
N CYS A 53 -30.85 -5.42 6.17
CA CYS A 53 -30.93 -6.14 4.90
C CYS A 53 -31.00 -5.19 3.71
N PHE A 54 -30.72 -5.73 2.53
CA PHE A 54 -30.88 -5.07 1.24
C PHE A 54 -32.10 -5.62 0.51
N GLU A 55 -32.72 -4.84 -0.35
CA GLU A 55 -33.66 -5.36 -1.34
C GLU A 55 -32.93 -6.25 -2.35
N VAL A 56 -33.58 -7.32 -2.79
CA VAL A 56 -33.08 -8.16 -3.89
C VAL A 56 -32.94 -7.31 -5.16
N ALA A 57 -31.88 -7.54 -5.92
CA ALA A 57 -31.61 -6.79 -7.15
C ALA A 57 -32.75 -6.91 -8.18
N ALA A 58 -33.04 -5.82 -8.87
CA ALA A 58 -34.00 -5.78 -9.97
C ALA A 58 -33.42 -6.35 -11.28
N THR A 59 -32.09 -6.35 -11.43
CA THR A 59 -31.41 -6.91 -12.59
C THR A 59 -31.49 -8.45 -12.56
N ALA A 60 -31.95 -9.05 -13.66
CA ALA A 60 -32.18 -10.49 -13.73
C ALA A 60 -30.91 -11.34 -13.48
N ALA A 61 -29.74 -10.83 -13.90
CA ALA A 61 -28.46 -11.51 -13.71
C ALA A 61 -28.05 -11.54 -12.22
N THR A 62 -27.99 -10.37 -11.57
CA THR A 62 -27.62 -10.27 -10.15
C THR A 62 -28.63 -10.96 -9.26
N ARG A 63 -29.93 -10.82 -9.55
CA ARG A 63 -31.00 -11.55 -8.86
C ARG A 63 -30.77 -13.06 -8.93
N SER A 64 -30.52 -13.59 -10.12
CA SER A 64 -30.26 -15.03 -10.29
C SER A 64 -29.06 -15.48 -9.45
N GLN A 65 -27.98 -14.70 -9.41
CA GLN A 65 -26.81 -15.00 -8.56
C GLN A 65 -27.13 -14.97 -7.07
N GLN A 66 -27.91 -13.98 -6.60
CA GLN A 66 -28.32 -13.86 -5.19
C GLN A 66 -29.18 -15.05 -4.74
N PHE A 67 -30.12 -15.50 -5.59
CA PHE A 67 -30.92 -16.69 -5.32
C PHE A 67 -30.08 -17.97 -5.38
N GLN A 68 -29.23 -18.12 -6.39
CA GLN A 68 -28.38 -19.30 -6.56
C GLN A 68 -27.46 -19.49 -5.33
N ALA A 69 -26.84 -18.43 -4.84
CA ALA A 69 -25.99 -18.51 -3.64
C ALA A 69 -26.74 -19.05 -2.41
N ASN A 70 -28.00 -18.67 -2.23
CA ASN A 70 -28.84 -19.18 -1.12
C ASN A 70 -29.33 -20.62 -1.37
N GLN A 71 -29.62 -20.98 -2.62
CA GLN A 71 -29.93 -22.37 -2.98
C GLN A 71 -28.72 -23.28 -2.71
N ASP A 72 -27.54 -22.87 -3.15
CA ASP A 72 -26.29 -23.60 -2.92
C ASP A 72 -26.05 -23.77 -1.42
N LEU A 73 -26.23 -22.70 -0.64
CA LEU A 73 -26.11 -22.78 0.82
C LEU A 73 -27.10 -23.77 1.45
N GLN A 74 -28.35 -23.77 0.97
CA GLN A 74 -29.37 -24.69 1.46
C GLN A 74 -29.06 -26.14 1.10
N GLU A 75 -28.68 -26.43 -0.14
CA GLU A 75 -28.28 -27.76 -0.59
C GLU A 75 -27.09 -28.29 0.22
N GLN A 76 -26.10 -27.43 0.44
CA GLN A 76 -24.92 -27.75 1.24
C GLN A 76 -25.22 -28.00 2.73
N SER A 77 -26.35 -27.51 3.24
CA SER A 77 -26.74 -27.71 4.64
C SER A 77 -27.21 -29.12 4.96
N GLY A 78 -27.52 -29.94 3.96
CA GLY A 78 -28.08 -31.29 4.16
C GLY A 78 -29.46 -31.27 4.81
N GLY A 79 -30.27 -30.23 4.56
CA GLY A 79 -31.63 -30.09 5.12
C GLY A 79 -31.71 -29.37 6.47
N LYS A 80 -30.60 -28.79 6.94
CA LYS A 80 -30.54 -28.01 8.19
C LYS A 80 -30.97 -26.55 8.01
N LEU A 81 -30.84 -26.02 6.79
CA LEU A 81 -31.33 -24.69 6.44
C LEU A 81 -32.61 -24.76 5.61
N ALA A 82 -33.46 -23.75 5.81
CA ALA A 82 -34.72 -23.57 5.11
C ALA A 82 -34.55 -23.49 3.58
N LYS A 83 -35.48 -24.11 2.85
CA LYS A 83 -35.58 -24.02 1.38
C LYS A 83 -35.88 -22.59 0.95
N VAL A 84 -35.24 -22.20 -0.16
CA VAL A 84 -35.51 -20.95 -0.88
C VAL A 84 -36.87 -21.06 -1.56
N ARG A 85 -37.73 -20.05 -1.41
CA ARG A 85 -39.12 -20.07 -1.88
C ARG A 85 -39.35 -19.23 -3.14
N PHE A 86 -38.31 -18.57 -3.64
CA PHE A 86 -38.33 -17.67 -4.80
C PHE A 86 -39.28 -16.47 -4.68
N THR A 87 -39.84 -16.27 -3.49
CA THR A 87 -40.76 -15.18 -3.15
C THR A 87 -40.10 -14.17 -2.21
N GLU A 88 -38.89 -14.48 -1.73
CA GLU A 88 -38.08 -13.60 -0.91
C GLU A 88 -37.77 -12.28 -1.64
N ARG A 89 -37.77 -11.19 -0.87
CA ARG A 89 -37.57 -9.83 -1.37
C ARG A 89 -36.35 -9.14 -0.78
N TYR A 90 -35.73 -9.72 0.24
CA TYR A 90 -34.66 -9.09 1.00
C TYR A 90 -33.48 -10.02 1.26
N LEU A 91 -32.29 -9.43 1.46
CA LEU A 91 -31.01 -10.10 1.66
C LEU A 91 -30.34 -9.56 2.93
N SER A 92 -30.29 -10.36 3.98
CA SER A 92 -29.72 -9.98 5.29
C SER A 92 -28.20 -9.87 5.27
N VAL A 93 -27.69 -8.80 5.87
CA VAL A 93 -26.25 -8.55 6.14
C VAL A 93 -25.95 -8.42 7.64
N SER A 94 -26.97 -8.17 8.45
CA SER A 94 -26.93 -8.28 9.92
C SER A 94 -28.11 -9.11 10.41
N GLY A 95 -27.97 -9.80 11.55
CA GLY A 95 -29.01 -10.70 12.07
C GLY A 95 -29.20 -11.99 11.25
N SER A 96 -28.37 -12.25 10.23
CA SER A 96 -28.53 -13.37 9.28
C SER A 96 -28.68 -14.73 9.95
N HIS A 97 -27.83 -15.07 10.93
CA HIS A 97 -27.93 -16.35 11.64
C HIS A 97 -29.25 -16.50 12.41
N THR A 98 -29.75 -15.41 13.01
CA THR A 98 -31.00 -15.43 13.77
C THR A 98 -32.18 -15.66 12.82
N VAL A 99 -32.26 -14.90 11.72
CA VAL A 99 -33.36 -15.07 10.75
C VAL A 99 -33.30 -16.41 10.03
N SER A 100 -32.11 -16.92 9.73
CA SER A 100 -31.95 -18.26 9.18
C SER A 100 -32.44 -19.34 10.14
N PHE A 101 -32.15 -19.24 11.44
CA PHE A 101 -32.66 -20.20 12.42
C PHE A 101 -34.19 -20.14 12.54
N VAL A 102 -34.76 -18.94 12.66
CA VAL A 102 -36.21 -18.73 12.73
C VAL A 102 -36.89 -19.31 11.49
N LYS A 103 -36.33 -19.08 10.29
CA LYS A 103 -36.82 -19.65 9.03
C LYS A 103 -36.69 -21.18 8.98
N SER A 104 -35.60 -21.74 9.51
CA SER A 104 -35.42 -23.20 9.63
C SER A 104 -36.47 -23.83 10.55
N VAL A 105 -36.84 -23.18 11.66
CA VAL A 105 -37.95 -23.63 12.52
C VAL A 105 -39.28 -23.55 11.77
N ALA A 106 -39.52 -22.46 11.04
CA ALA A 106 -40.75 -22.27 10.26
C ALA A 106 -40.97 -23.35 9.20
N GLN A 107 -39.90 -23.96 8.69
CA GLN A 107 -39.95 -24.99 7.64
C GLN A 107 -39.71 -26.42 8.15
N GLY A 108 -39.53 -26.62 9.45
CA GLY A 108 -39.29 -27.94 10.00
C GLY A 108 -37.97 -28.57 9.53
N CYS A 109 -36.88 -27.81 9.57
CA CYS A 109 -35.56 -28.33 9.17
C CYS A 109 -34.97 -29.30 10.19
N ALA A 110 -34.05 -30.16 9.72
CA ALA A 110 -33.35 -31.12 10.56
C ALA A 110 -32.29 -30.43 11.44
N THR A 111 -32.01 -30.98 12.62
CA THR A 111 -30.95 -30.49 13.51
C THR A 111 -30.07 -31.63 14.03
N ASP A 112 -28.77 -31.37 14.15
CA ASP A 112 -27.80 -32.22 14.84
C ASP A 112 -27.12 -31.51 16.04
N ASP A 113 -27.55 -30.29 16.36
CA ASP A 113 -27.09 -29.57 17.55
C ASP A 113 -27.57 -30.30 18.82
N PRO A 114 -26.66 -30.72 19.71
CA PRO A 114 -27.03 -31.50 20.91
C PRO A 114 -28.06 -30.79 21.79
N GLY A 115 -27.94 -29.47 21.95
CA GLY A 115 -28.85 -28.71 22.81
C GLY A 115 -30.24 -28.52 22.21
N LEU A 116 -30.37 -28.58 20.89
CA LEU A 116 -31.67 -28.61 20.20
C LEU A 116 -32.25 -30.02 20.13
N LEU A 117 -31.42 -31.07 20.03
CA LEU A 117 -31.88 -32.46 20.06
C LEU A 117 -32.54 -32.82 21.40
N ASP A 118 -32.06 -32.25 22.51
CA ASP A 118 -32.72 -32.37 23.82
C ASP A 118 -34.16 -31.82 23.80
N MET A 119 -34.42 -30.78 23.00
CA MET A 119 -35.74 -30.13 22.86
C MET A 119 -36.59 -30.76 21.75
N CYS A 120 -35.97 -31.35 20.74
CA CYS A 120 -36.61 -31.92 19.55
C CYS A 120 -36.09 -33.35 19.30
N PRO A 121 -36.57 -34.36 20.05
CA PRO A 121 -36.01 -35.71 20.02
C PRO A 121 -36.13 -36.42 18.66
N ASN A 122 -37.06 -35.98 17.81
CA ASN A 122 -37.23 -36.47 16.45
C ASN A 122 -36.22 -35.87 15.44
N GLY A 123 -35.32 -35.00 15.90
CA GLY A 123 -34.32 -34.32 15.07
C GLY A 123 -34.89 -33.25 14.14
N GLN A 124 -36.17 -32.87 14.29
CA GLN A 124 -36.85 -31.89 13.44
C GLN A 124 -37.27 -30.67 14.25
N LEU A 125 -36.90 -29.48 13.79
CA LEU A 125 -37.25 -28.23 14.46
C LEU A 125 -38.76 -27.97 14.33
N SER A 126 -39.41 -27.59 15.44
CA SER A 126 -40.80 -27.10 15.40
C SER A 126 -41.05 -26.19 16.59
N LEU A 127 -42.03 -25.29 16.47
CA LEU A 127 -42.42 -24.41 17.57
C LEU A 127 -42.90 -25.24 18.78
N GLU A 128 -43.70 -26.26 18.51
CA GLU A 128 -44.30 -27.14 19.52
C GLU A 128 -43.23 -27.89 20.31
N ALA A 129 -42.23 -28.46 19.63
CA ALA A 129 -41.15 -29.18 20.31
C ALA A 129 -40.25 -28.22 21.10
N LEU A 130 -39.78 -27.14 20.47
CA LEU A 130 -38.84 -26.18 21.07
C LEU A 130 -39.40 -25.43 22.27
N LEU A 131 -40.73 -25.24 22.34
CA LEU A 131 -41.40 -24.46 23.39
C LEU A 131 -42.25 -25.32 24.33
N SER A 132 -42.20 -26.65 24.21
CA SER A 132 -42.99 -27.60 25.02
C SER A 132 -42.83 -27.43 26.54
N GLY A 133 -41.67 -26.97 27.00
CA GLY A 133 -41.37 -26.70 28.41
C GLY A 133 -41.61 -25.25 28.87
N SER A 134 -42.18 -24.39 28.02
CA SER A 134 -42.41 -22.98 28.37
C SER A 134 -43.64 -22.79 29.26
N SER A 135 -43.55 -21.87 30.21
CA SER A 135 -44.70 -21.44 31.02
C SER A 135 -45.61 -20.43 30.31
N VAL A 136 -45.17 -19.91 29.15
CA VAL A 136 -45.92 -18.96 28.33
C VAL A 136 -46.68 -19.72 27.24
N PRO A 137 -47.98 -19.44 27.00
CA PRO A 137 -48.75 -20.07 25.93
C PRO A 137 -48.06 -19.94 24.56
N LEU A 138 -48.15 -20.99 23.74
CA LEU A 138 -47.44 -21.08 22.47
C LEU A 138 -47.64 -19.85 21.57
N ASP A 139 -48.88 -19.37 21.44
CA ASP A 139 -49.21 -18.21 20.58
C ASP A 139 -48.75 -16.85 21.16
N GLU A 140 -48.54 -16.78 22.47
CA GLU A 140 -48.07 -15.58 23.17
C GLU A 140 -46.54 -15.55 23.30
N HIS A 141 -45.87 -16.68 23.03
CA HIS A 141 -44.43 -16.79 23.20
C HIS A 141 -43.69 -15.85 22.22
N PRO A 142 -42.71 -15.05 22.69
CA PRO A 142 -41.97 -14.11 21.83
C PRO A 142 -41.29 -14.79 20.63
N PHE A 143 -40.79 -16.02 20.80
CA PHE A 143 -40.23 -16.79 19.69
C PHE A 143 -41.27 -17.18 18.62
N THR A 144 -42.50 -17.49 19.03
CA THR A 144 -43.60 -17.75 18.10
C THR A 144 -43.92 -16.50 17.28
N GLN A 145 -43.87 -15.32 17.90
CA GLN A 145 -44.02 -14.04 17.20
C GLN A 145 -42.91 -13.83 16.15
N MET A 146 -41.66 -14.18 16.46
CA MET A 146 -40.56 -14.12 15.49
C MET A 146 -40.81 -15.01 14.26
N VAL A 147 -41.37 -16.21 14.46
CA VAL A 147 -41.64 -17.18 13.37
C VAL A 147 -42.89 -16.78 12.56
N LYS A 148 -43.99 -16.44 13.23
CA LYS A 148 -45.29 -16.19 12.58
C LYS A 148 -45.42 -14.77 12.02
N ILE A 149 -44.85 -13.77 12.69
CA ILE A 149 -45.01 -12.35 12.32
C ILE A 149 -43.68 -11.77 11.84
N GLY A 150 -42.60 -11.95 12.61
CA GLY A 150 -41.30 -11.34 12.36
C GLY A 150 -41.04 -10.11 13.23
N TRP A 151 -40.02 -9.33 12.90
CA TRP A 151 -39.60 -8.15 13.66
C TRP A 151 -39.17 -7.02 12.73
N THR A 152 -38.84 -5.84 13.28
CA THR A 152 -38.44 -4.67 12.50
C THR A 152 -37.04 -4.84 11.92
N TRP A 153 -36.90 -4.54 10.62
CA TRP A 153 -35.64 -4.51 9.89
C TRP A 153 -35.40 -3.15 9.27
N LYS A 154 -34.13 -2.74 9.26
CA LYS A 154 -33.60 -1.64 8.44
C LYS A 154 -33.30 -2.16 7.04
N ILE A 155 -34.00 -1.64 6.05
CA ILE A 155 -33.99 -2.10 4.68
C ILE A 155 -33.36 -1.04 3.79
N ILE A 156 -32.24 -1.40 3.16
CA ILE A 156 -31.52 -0.58 2.21
C ILE A 156 -32.02 -0.93 0.81
N ARG A 157 -32.38 0.08 0.02
CA ARG A 157 -32.85 -0.16 -1.34
C ARG A 157 -31.74 -0.68 -2.25
N GLN A 158 -32.11 -1.51 -3.21
CA GLN A 158 -31.17 -2.12 -4.17
C GLN A 158 -30.37 -1.10 -4.99
N GLU A 159 -30.88 0.10 -5.25
CA GLU A 159 -30.14 1.14 -5.98
C GLU A 159 -28.89 1.61 -5.21
N VAL A 160 -28.90 1.48 -3.88
CA VAL A 160 -27.74 1.85 -3.05
C VAL A 160 -26.61 0.84 -3.21
N GLU A 161 -26.92 -0.46 -3.27
CA GLU A 161 -25.92 -1.51 -3.52
C GLU A 161 -25.34 -1.40 -4.94
N GLN A 162 -26.15 -0.98 -5.92
CA GLN A 162 -25.68 -0.76 -7.29
C GLN A 162 -24.64 0.36 -7.37
N GLU A 163 -24.84 1.45 -6.63
CA GLU A 163 -23.90 2.57 -6.57
C GLU A 163 -22.70 2.27 -5.67
N PHE A 164 -22.91 1.53 -4.59
CA PHE A 164 -21.90 1.22 -3.58
C PHE A 164 -21.82 -0.29 -3.34
N SER A 165 -21.16 -1.01 -4.25
CA SER A 165 -21.07 -2.48 -4.25
C SER A 165 -20.42 -3.09 -3.00
N ASP A 166 -19.63 -2.30 -2.26
CA ASP A 166 -18.87 -2.75 -1.09
C ASP A 166 -19.61 -2.47 0.23
N LEU A 167 -20.72 -1.72 0.19
CA LEU A 167 -21.48 -1.33 1.36
C LEU A 167 -22.01 -2.52 2.18
N PRO A 168 -22.50 -3.62 1.58
CA PRO A 168 -22.91 -4.80 2.35
C PRO A 168 -21.79 -5.36 3.24
N ALA A 169 -20.56 -5.43 2.71
CA ALA A 169 -19.38 -5.89 3.44
C ALA A 169 -18.98 -4.92 4.56
N LEU A 170 -19.04 -3.60 4.30
CA LEU A 170 -18.74 -2.56 5.28
C LEU A 170 -19.73 -2.58 6.47
N ILE A 171 -21.03 -2.66 6.19
CA ILE A 171 -22.07 -2.74 7.23
C ILE A 171 -21.85 -3.96 8.12
N GLN A 172 -21.54 -5.08 7.50
CA GLN A 172 -21.26 -6.31 8.21
C GLN A 172 -20.05 -6.12 9.16
N GLN A 173 -18.92 -5.57 8.68
CA GLN A 173 -17.77 -5.27 9.53
C GLN A 173 -18.11 -4.35 10.72
N ALA A 174 -18.84 -3.27 10.47
CA ALA A 174 -19.27 -2.34 11.50
C ALA A 174 -20.12 -3.04 12.58
N GLN A 175 -21.01 -3.94 12.18
CA GLN A 175 -21.86 -4.71 13.10
C GLN A 175 -21.06 -5.77 13.88
N HIS A 176 -20.06 -6.41 13.27
CA HIS A 176 -19.15 -7.31 13.97
C HIS A 176 -18.29 -6.58 15.03
N SER A 177 -17.83 -5.35 14.75
CA SER A 177 -17.08 -4.53 15.71
C SER A 177 -17.94 -4.07 16.91
N SER A 178 -19.24 -3.88 16.71
CA SER A 178 -20.19 -3.45 17.75
C SER A 178 -20.71 -4.60 18.62
N HIS A 179 -20.62 -5.85 18.12
CA HIS A 179 -21.11 -7.06 18.78
C HIS A 179 -19.97 -8.05 19.11
N ALA A 180 -18.84 -7.58 19.62
CA ALA A 180 -17.63 -8.35 19.97
C ALA A 180 -17.82 -9.55 20.95
N LEU A 181 -19.05 -9.97 21.21
CA LEU A 181 -19.43 -11.22 21.83
C LEU A 181 -20.24 -12.07 20.81
N ALA A 182 -19.56 -12.89 19.98
CA ALA A 182 -19.99 -14.25 19.57
C ALA A 182 -19.61 -14.75 18.14
N SER A 183 -18.56 -14.27 17.46
CA SER A 183 -17.98 -15.04 16.34
C SER A 183 -16.50 -14.70 16.20
N HIS A 184 -15.62 -15.67 16.48
CA HIS A 184 -14.18 -15.51 16.34
C HIS A 184 -13.80 -15.67 14.86
N VAL A 185 -13.33 -14.59 14.23
CA VAL A 185 -12.68 -14.66 12.91
C VAL A 185 -11.34 -15.40 13.12
N ASN A 186 -11.22 -16.59 12.54
CA ASN A 186 -9.97 -17.39 12.59
C ASN A 186 -8.95 -16.90 11.55
N GLU A 187 -7.73 -17.44 11.58
CA GLU A 187 -6.61 -17.02 10.75
C GLU A 187 -6.85 -17.19 9.25
N ILE A 188 -7.53 -18.27 8.83
CA ILE A 188 -7.89 -18.49 7.42
C ILE A 188 -8.99 -17.50 6.99
N GLU A 189 -9.95 -17.21 7.88
CA GLU A 189 -10.96 -16.18 7.60
C GLU A 189 -10.33 -14.79 7.47
N ALA A 190 -9.39 -14.46 8.34
CA ALA A 190 -8.63 -13.22 8.28
C ALA A 190 -7.79 -13.15 7.00
N ALA A 191 -7.11 -14.23 6.63
CA ALA A 191 -6.32 -14.31 5.41
C ALA A 191 -7.18 -14.12 4.14
N MET A 192 -8.40 -14.67 4.11
CA MET A 192 -9.36 -14.41 3.03
C MET A 192 -9.87 -12.96 3.01
N GLN A 193 -10.04 -12.32 4.17
CA GLN A 193 -10.35 -10.88 4.24
C GLN A 193 -9.20 -10.04 3.71
N VAL A 194 -7.94 -10.39 4.03
CA VAL A 194 -6.76 -9.73 3.46
C VAL A 194 -6.74 -9.88 1.94
N ALA A 195 -6.98 -11.08 1.41
CA ALA A 195 -7.06 -11.32 -0.04
C ALA A 195 -8.19 -10.50 -0.70
N PHE A 196 -9.36 -10.43 -0.07
CA PHE A 196 -10.47 -9.60 -0.53
C PHE A 196 -10.09 -8.13 -0.60
N TRP A 197 -9.56 -7.56 0.49
CA TRP A 197 -9.18 -6.14 0.52
C TRP A 197 -8.03 -5.82 -0.43
N PHE A 198 -7.07 -6.73 -0.56
CA PHE A 198 -5.98 -6.58 -1.53
C PHE A 198 -6.52 -6.44 -2.95
N ASN A 199 -7.52 -7.22 -3.34
CA ASN A 199 -8.15 -7.08 -4.67
C ASN A 199 -8.86 -5.73 -4.86
N GLN A 200 -9.21 -5.03 -3.78
CA GLN A 200 -9.84 -3.71 -3.85
C GLN A 200 -8.83 -2.56 -3.84
N CYS A 201 -7.77 -2.66 -3.03
CA CYS A 201 -6.81 -1.56 -2.83
C CYS A 201 -5.47 -1.75 -3.54
N ASN A 202 -5.15 -2.97 -4.00
CA ASN A 202 -3.86 -3.39 -4.56
C ASN A 202 -2.65 -3.05 -3.66
N ASP A 203 -2.86 -3.00 -2.34
CA ASP A 203 -1.85 -2.71 -1.31
C ASP A 203 -2.01 -3.68 -0.12
N MET A 204 -1.00 -4.53 0.11
CA MET A 204 -1.05 -5.53 1.17
C MET A 204 -1.06 -4.92 2.58
N ALA A 205 -0.38 -3.78 2.78
CA ALA A 205 -0.35 -3.12 4.08
C ALA A 205 -1.71 -2.50 4.41
N GLU A 206 -2.35 -1.86 3.43
CA GLU A 206 -3.69 -1.32 3.62
C GLU A 206 -4.74 -2.45 3.76
N ALA A 207 -4.61 -3.54 3.01
CA ALA A 207 -5.49 -4.71 3.15
C ALA A 207 -5.42 -5.36 4.54
N VAL A 208 -4.23 -5.48 5.10
CA VAL A 208 -4.01 -5.93 6.49
C VAL A 208 -4.66 -4.97 7.47
N LYS A 209 -4.46 -3.66 7.32
CA LYS A 209 -5.04 -2.64 8.20
C LYS A 209 -6.57 -2.65 8.18
N LEU A 210 -7.18 -2.78 7.00
CA LEU A 210 -8.64 -2.91 6.84
C LEU A 210 -9.17 -4.20 7.47
N THR A 211 -8.39 -5.28 7.42
CA THR A 211 -8.73 -6.54 8.11
C THR A 211 -8.62 -6.39 9.64
N VAL A 212 -7.58 -5.72 10.15
CA VAL A 212 -7.43 -5.47 11.60
C VAL A 212 -8.59 -4.62 12.14
N ALA A 213 -9.14 -3.71 11.35
CA ALA A 213 -10.29 -2.89 11.73
C ALA A 213 -11.55 -3.73 12.05
N SER A 214 -11.65 -4.96 11.54
CA SER A 214 -12.74 -5.91 11.89
C SER A 214 -12.54 -6.62 13.24
N GLN A 215 -11.45 -6.30 13.96
CA GLN A 215 -11.05 -6.87 15.25
C GLN A 215 -11.01 -8.41 15.28
N PRO A 216 -10.30 -9.07 14.35
CA PRO A 216 -10.12 -10.51 14.39
C PRO A 216 -9.32 -10.95 15.62
N ALA A 217 -9.54 -12.19 16.09
CA ALA A 217 -8.82 -12.71 17.26
C ALA A 217 -7.29 -12.77 17.04
N CYS A 218 -6.87 -12.88 15.77
CA CYS A 218 -5.48 -12.90 15.33
C CYS A 218 -4.87 -11.51 15.04
N SER A 219 -5.52 -10.39 15.43
CA SER A 219 -5.03 -9.03 15.13
C SER A 219 -3.57 -8.78 15.51
N HIS A 220 -3.08 -9.39 16.58
CA HIS A 220 -1.71 -9.16 17.10
C HIS A 220 -0.60 -9.72 16.20
N TYR A 221 -0.90 -10.63 15.27
CA TYR A 221 0.05 -11.19 14.30
C TYR A 221 -0.48 -11.14 12.85
N MET A 222 -1.36 -10.19 12.55
CA MET A 222 -1.96 -10.04 11.22
C MET A 222 -0.91 -9.77 10.13
N GLU A 223 0.23 -9.15 10.47
CA GLU A 223 1.34 -8.96 9.53
C GLU A 223 1.87 -10.30 9.00
N THR A 224 2.05 -11.30 9.86
CA THR A 224 2.46 -12.66 9.49
C THR A 224 1.44 -13.30 8.53
N ILE A 225 0.14 -13.12 8.80
CA ILE A 225 -0.93 -13.59 7.90
C ILE A 225 -0.84 -12.88 6.55
N GLY A 226 -0.61 -11.56 6.54
CA GLY A 226 -0.40 -10.77 5.33
C GLY A 226 0.81 -11.24 4.52
N PHE A 227 1.93 -11.58 5.19
CA PHE A 227 3.09 -12.19 4.53
C PHE A 227 2.75 -13.52 3.88
N TYR A 228 2.01 -14.39 4.59
CA TYR A 228 1.58 -15.67 4.04
C TYR A 228 0.72 -15.47 2.78
N VAL A 229 -0.30 -14.61 2.85
CA VAL A 229 -1.21 -14.32 1.72
C VAL A 229 -0.41 -13.77 0.53
N ARG A 230 0.53 -12.85 0.78
CA ARG A 230 1.38 -12.24 -0.25
C ARG A 230 2.30 -13.24 -0.94
N LEU A 231 2.96 -14.10 -0.18
CA LEU A 231 4.02 -14.99 -0.69
C LEU A 231 3.46 -16.32 -1.20
N TYR A 232 2.41 -16.82 -0.57
CA TYR A 232 1.92 -18.20 -0.74
C TYR A 232 0.44 -18.27 -1.11
N GLY A 233 -0.24 -17.13 -1.32
CA GLY A 233 -1.65 -17.10 -1.70
C GLY A 233 -1.94 -17.64 -3.11
N GLY A 234 -0.92 -17.68 -3.98
CA GLY A 234 -1.01 -18.30 -5.30
C GLY A 234 -1.36 -17.35 -6.46
N GLY A 235 -1.11 -16.05 -6.32
CA GLY A 235 -1.30 -15.03 -7.37
C GLY A 235 -2.58 -14.19 -7.23
N GLU A 236 -2.94 -13.50 -8.31
CA GLU A 236 -4.01 -12.48 -8.42
C GLU A 236 -5.41 -12.99 -7.99
N ASP A 237 -5.63 -14.31 -8.04
CA ASP A 237 -6.89 -14.96 -7.68
C ASP A 237 -6.88 -15.67 -6.33
N PHE A 238 -5.76 -15.65 -5.61
CA PHE A 238 -5.55 -16.35 -4.35
C PHE A 238 -6.08 -17.80 -4.30
N PRO A 239 -5.80 -18.66 -5.29
CA PRO A 239 -6.35 -20.02 -5.38
C PRO A 239 -6.01 -20.88 -4.16
N VAL A 240 -4.82 -20.71 -3.59
CA VAL A 240 -4.38 -21.45 -2.39
C VAL A 240 -5.25 -21.06 -1.20
N MET A 241 -5.56 -19.76 -1.06
CA MET A 241 -6.43 -19.28 0.02
C MET A 241 -7.87 -19.76 -0.15
N LYS A 242 -8.38 -19.78 -1.39
CA LYS A 242 -9.72 -20.35 -1.71
C LYS A 242 -9.81 -21.83 -1.33
N VAL A 243 -8.75 -22.61 -1.61
CA VAL A 243 -8.67 -24.02 -1.20
C VAL A 243 -8.65 -24.14 0.33
N LEU A 244 -7.80 -23.37 1.03
CA LEU A 244 -7.71 -23.38 2.49
C LEU A 244 -9.04 -22.99 3.15
N ASP A 245 -9.73 -21.99 2.63
CA ASP A 245 -11.04 -21.56 3.12
C ASP A 245 -12.10 -22.66 2.93
N GLY A 246 -12.14 -23.30 1.75
CA GLY A 246 -13.02 -24.45 1.48
C GLY A 246 -12.76 -25.61 2.44
N ILE A 247 -11.48 -25.90 2.75
CA ILE A 247 -11.08 -26.94 3.70
C ILE A 247 -11.44 -26.59 5.14
N SER A 248 -11.25 -25.34 5.56
CA SER A 248 -11.59 -24.91 6.92
C SER A 248 -13.09 -25.12 7.23
N LYS A 249 -13.93 -25.05 6.20
CA LYS A 249 -15.40 -25.21 6.30
C LYS A 249 -15.88 -26.66 6.23
N LEU A 250 -15.07 -27.58 5.71
CA LEU A 250 -15.48 -28.95 5.36
C LEU A 250 -16.05 -29.77 6.53
N TYR A 251 -15.61 -29.49 7.76
CA TYR A 251 -16.03 -30.22 8.96
C TYR A 251 -16.70 -29.33 10.03
N GLY A 252 -17.11 -28.12 9.66
CA GLY A 252 -17.89 -27.23 10.54
C GLY A 252 -17.17 -26.71 11.79
N SER A 253 -15.83 -26.83 11.87
CA SER A 253 -15.04 -26.34 13.01
C SER A 253 -14.38 -25.00 12.68
N ASN A 254 -14.69 -23.96 13.46
CA ASN A 254 -14.04 -22.66 13.37
C ASN A 254 -12.73 -22.65 14.20
N ALA A 255 -11.82 -23.57 13.86
CA ALA A 255 -10.64 -23.85 14.68
C ALA A 255 -9.52 -22.84 14.41
N CYS A 256 -8.94 -22.27 15.47
CA CYS A 256 -7.79 -21.39 15.35
C CYS A 256 -6.50 -22.20 15.17
N ILE A 257 -5.55 -21.65 14.41
CA ILE A 257 -4.24 -22.27 14.16
C ILE A 257 -3.22 -21.86 15.22
N GLY A 258 -3.31 -20.61 15.70
CA GLY A 258 -2.41 -20.02 16.67
C GLY A 258 -1.17 -19.36 16.05
N GLU A 259 -0.70 -18.29 16.69
CA GLU A 259 0.42 -17.46 16.25
C GLU A 259 1.70 -18.27 16.01
N GLU A 260 2.13 -19.09 16.99
CA GLU A 260 3.39 -19.84 16.90
C GLU A 260 3.43 -20.77 15.67
N PHE A 261 2.31 -21.43 15.37
CA PHE A 261 2.25 -22.32 14.23
C PHE A 261 2.15 -21.54 12.92
N MET A 262 1.37 -20.46 12.88
CA MET A 262 1.22 -19.61 11.70
C MET A 262 2.55 -18.94 11.32
N ASP A 263 3.28 -18.40 12.29
CA ASP A 263 4.61 -17.83 12.12
C ASP A 263 5.59 -18.88 11.57
N HIS A 264 5.64 -20.05 12.21
CA HIS A 264 6.55 -21.10 11.80
C HIS A 264 6.21 -21.64 10.40
N VAL A 265 4.94 -21.84 10.06
CA VAL A 265 4.55 -22.24 8.68
C VAL A 265 4.88 -21.15 7.67
N THR A 266 4.79 -19.87 8.02
CA THR A 266 5.05 -18.77 7.08
C THR A 266 6.53 -18.65 6.80
N PHE A 267 7.38 -18.69 7.84
CA PHE A 267 8.81 -18.42 7.71
C PHE A 267 9.69 -19.69 7.70
N LEU A 268 9.11 -20.89 7.67
CA LEU A 268 9.88 -22.15 7.57
C LEU A 268 10.77 -22.14 6.32
N ASP A 269 12.07 -22.26 6.51
CA ASP A 269 13.03 -22.49 5.42
C ASP A 269 13.24 -24.00 5.22
N PHE A 270 12.71 -24.52 4.10
CA PHE A 270 12.82 -25.93 3.71
C PHE A 270 14.22 -26.33 3.21
N LYS A 271 15.16 -25.37 3.09
CA LYS A 271 16.53 -25.57 2.63
C LYS A 271 16.62 -26.16 1.21
N ASP A 272 15.69 -25.76 0.35
CA ASP A 272 15.66 -26.11 -1.07
C ASP A 272 15.75 -24.85 -1.93
N PRO A 273 16.64 -24.80 -2.93
CA PRO A 273 16.81 -23.63 -3.78
C PRO A 273 15.81 -23.55 -4.94
N ASP A 274 14.99 -24.58 -5.19
CA ASP A 274 14.17 -24.67 -6.41
C ASP A 274 12.68 -24.34 -6.15
N THR A 275 12.21 -24.36 -4.91
CA THR A 275 10.80 -24.12 -4.57
C THR A 275 10.62 -23.54 -3.18
N THR A 276 9.55 -22.76 -3.00
CA THR A 276 9.13 -22.19 -1.72
C THR A 276 8.09 -23.04 -0.98
N PHE A 277 7.68 -24.16 -1.57
CA PHE A 277 6.76 -25.17 -1.02
C PHE A 277 5.37 -24.63 -0.66
N VAL A 278 4.75 -23.92 -1.60
CA VAL A 278 3.45 -23.27 -1.43
C VAL A 278 2.37 -24.28 -1.02
N TRP A 279 2.30 -25.42 -1.71
CA TRP A 279 1.26 -26.42 -1.43
C TRP A 279 1.51 -27.16 -0.14
N LEU A 280 2.76 -27.50 0.20
CA LEU A 280 3.03 -28.12 1.50
C LEU A 280 2.75 -27.18 2.67
N ARG A 281 3.02 -25.88 2.54
CA ARG A 281 2.59 -24.89 3.55
C ARG A 281 1.07 -24.88 3.70
N ALA A 282 0.34 -24.84 2.58
CA ALA A 282 -1.11 -24.92 2.60
C ALA A 282 -1.60 -26.24 3.22
N GLY A 283 -0.97 -27.37 2.91
CA GLY A 283 -1.28 -28.67 3.53
C GLY A 283 -1.05 -28.70 5.03
N CYS A 284 -0.03 -28.00 5.53
CA CYS A 284 0.21 -27.87 6.97
C CYS A 284 -0.90 -27.09 7.66
N LEU A 285 -1.35 -25.96 7.08
CA LEU A 285 -2.50 -25.21 7.60
C LEU A 285 -3.78 -26.03 7.50
N ALA A 286 -4.04 -26.68 6.36
CA ALA A 286 -5.20 -27.53 6.12
C ALA A 286 -5.29 -28.68 7.14
N ALA A 287 -4.17 -29.34 7.45
CA ALA A 287 -4.12 -30.40 8.45
C ALA A 287 -4.51 -29.88 9.85
N ASN A 288 -4.07 -28.68 10.23
CA ASN A 288 -4.48 -28.07 11.50
C ASN A 288 -5.94 -27.62 11.47
N CYS A 289 -6.42 -27.00 10.39
CA CYS A 289 -7.84 -26.60 10.25
C CYS A 289 -8.79 -27.81 10.34
N THR A 290 -8.34 -28.98 9.87
CA THR A 290 -9.12 -30.22 9.89
C THR A 290 -8.83 -31.11 11.10
N SER A 291 -8.09 -30.62 12.10
CA SER A 291 -7.73 -31.38 13.29
C SER A 291 -8.96 -32.03 13.96
N PRO A 292 -8.89 -33.32 14.35
CA PRO A 292 -9.89 -33.92 15.22
C PRO A 292 -9.72 -33.52 16.70
N ARG A 293 -8.63 -32.81 17.06
CA ARG A 293 -8.30 -32.40 18.43
C ARG A 293 -8.02 -30.89 18.52
N SER A 294 -8.75 -30.19 19.39
CA SER A 294 -8.51 -28.79 19.74
C SER A 294 -8.27 -28.66 21.26
N VAL A 295 -7.34 -27.80 21.66
CA VAL A 295 -7.12 -27.40 23.06
C VAL A 295 -7.23 -25.89 23.12
N ASP A 296 -8.06 -25.35 24.01
CA ASP A 296 -8.31 -23.91 24.14
C ASP A 296 -8.75 -23.24 22.82
N SER A 297 -9.55 -23.92 22.01
CA SER A 297 -9.99 -23.49 20.67
C SER A 297 -8.88 -23.36 19.61
N ILE A 298 -7.66 -23.82 19.92
CA ILE A 298 -6.54 -23.93 18.99
C ILE A 298 -6.35 -25.39 18.57
N SER A 299 -6.28 -25.63 17.26
CA SER A 299 -5.98 -26.93 16.68
C SER A 299 -4.54 -27.33 16.97
N LYS A 300 -4.35 -28.47 17.65
CA LYS A 300 -3.01 -29.01 17.96
C LYS A 300 -2.75 -30.33 17.24
N PHE A 301 -2.85 -30.33 15.92
CA PHE A 301 -2.62 -31.55 15.15
C PHE A 301 -1.16 -31.71 14.72
N LEU A 302 -0.67 -30.77 13.92
CA LEU A 302 0.73 -30.56 13.65
C LEU A 302 1.28 -29.53 14.64
N VAL A 303 2.49 -29.77 15.11
CA VAL A 303 3.22 -28.83 15.97
C VAL A 303 4.53 -28.42 15.30
N LYS A 304 5.21 -27.41 15.85
CA LYS A 304 6.49 -26.90 15.35
C LYS A 304 7.52 -27.99 15.04
N SER A 305 7.65 -29.00 15.92
CA SER A 305 8.59 -30.11 15.70
C SER A 305 8.26 -30.98 14.50
N ASP A 306 7.00 -31.01 14.03
CA ASP A 306 6.65 -31.72 12.81
C ASP A 306 7.01 -30.92 11.57
N LEU A 307 6.79 -29.59 11.59
CA LEU A 307 7.21 -28.69 10.51
C LEU A 307 8.73 -28.69 10.36
N ASP A 308 9.45 -28.71 11.48
CA ASP A 308 10.91 -28.81 11.49
C ASP A 308 11.41 -30.12 10.89
N LYS A 309 10.61 -31.19 10.83
CA LYS A 309 11.03 -32.40 10.11
C LYS A 309 11.16 -32.16 8.62
N LEU A 310 10.28 -31.33 8.05
CA LEU A 310 10.18 -31.07 6.62
C LEU A 310 11.43 -30.37 6.05
N LYS A 311 12.26 -29.74 6.89
CA LYS A 311 13.54 -29.13 6.46
C LYS A 311 14.74 -30.08 6.50
N HIS A 312 14.60 -31.30 7.02
CA HIS A 312 15.71 -32.23 7.12
C HIS A 312 16.13 -32.79 5.75
N ALA A 313 17.43 -32.77 5.49
CA ALA A 313 18.01 -33.29 4.25
C ALA A 313 17.60 -34.76 3.95
N LYS A 314 17.39 -35.58 4.97
CA LYS A 314 17.01 -37.00 4.84
C LYS A 314 15.66 -37.21 4.15
N ILE A 315 14.71 -36.29 4.31
CA ILE A 315 13.36 -36.42 3.73
C ILE A 315 13.13 -35.40 2.61
N ARG A 316 14.12 -34.58 2.26
CA ARG A 316 13.99 -33.50 1.26
C ARG A 316 13.49 -34.01 -0.09
N ALA A 317 13.98 -35.17 -0.54
CA ALA A 317 13.52 -35.77 -1.79
C ALA A 317 12.02 -36.11 -1.76
N ASP A 318 11.51 -36.62 -0.64
CA ASP A 318 10.10 -36.95 -0.51
C ASP A 318 9.23 -35.70 -0.26
N VAL A 319 9.77 -34.70 0.43
CA VAL A 319 9.13 -33.37 0.56
C VAL A 319 8.95 -32.74 -0.82
N LYS A 320 9.99 -32.77 -1.68
CA LYS A 320 9.89 -32.28 -3.07
C LYS A 320 8.85 -33.05 -3.90
N LYS A 321 8.86 -34.39 -3.83
CA LYS A 321 7.82 -35.20 -4.46
C LYS A 321 6.41 -34.85 -3.96
N GLY A 322 6.26 -34.53 -2.68
CA GLY A 322 4.98 -34.12 -2.10
C GLY A 322 4.48 -32.79 -2.69
N GLU A 323 5.36 -31.81 -2.85
CA GLU A 323 5.03 -30.53 -3.50
C GLU A 323 4.68 -30.72 -4.98
N ASP A 324 5.47 -31.51 -5.69
CA ASP A 324 5.26 -31.81 -7.12
C ASP A 324 3.91 -32.53 -7.34
N LEU A 325 3.59 -33.49 -6.47
CA LEU A 325 2.31 -34.20 -6.48
C LEU A 325 1.12 -33.25 -6.28
N CYS A 326 1.19 -32.35 -5.30
CA CYS A 326 0.14 -31.36 -5.06
C CYS A 326 -0.01 -30.39 -6.23
N SER A 327 1.11 -29.97 -6.82
CA SER A 327 1.12 -29.08 -7.99
C SER A 327 0.45 -29.74 -9.20
N LEU A 328 0.83 -30.98 -9.52
CA LEU A 328 0.25 -31.75 -10.61
C LEU A 328 -1.25 -32.01 -10.41
N ALA A 329 -1.66 -32.32 -9.18
CA ALA A 329 -3.06 -32.51 -8.84
C ALA A 329 -3.88 -31.24 -9.04
N TRP A 330 -3.35 -30.08 -8.65
CA TRP A 330 -4.01 -28.80 -8.88
C TRP A 330 -4.16 -28.49 -10.37
N GLU A 331 -3.11 -28.71 -11.16
CA GLU A 331 -3.15 -28.54 -12.63
C GLU A 331 -4.20 -29.46 -13.26
N THR A 332 -4.28 -30.71 -12.81
CA THR A 332 -5.28 -31.68 -13.28
C THR A 332 -6.71 -31.22 -12.96
N LEU A 333 -6.94 -30.68 -11.75
CA LEU A 333 -8.24 -30.10 -11.38
C LEU A 333 -8.57 -28.87 -12.23
N CYS A 334 -7.60 -28.02 -12.53
CA CYS A 334 -7.79 -26.86 -13.41
C CYS A 334 -8.16 -27.29 -14.84
N GLN A 335 -7.49 -28.31 -15.38
CA GLN A 335 -7.81 -28.87 -16.71
C GLN A 335 -9.21 -29.49 -16.75
N GLY A 336 -9.65 -30.09 -15.64
CA GLY A 336 -11.00 -30.61 -15.48
C GLY A 336 -12.07 -29.56 -15.14
N HIS A 337 -11.72 -28.28 -15.06
CA HIS A 337 -12.59 -27.18 -14.60
C HIS A 337 -13.19 -27.38 -13.19
N LEU A 338 -12.47 -28.09 -12.31
CA LEU A 338 -12.87 -28.40 -10.94
C LEU A 338 -12.18 -27.52 -9.88
N GLN A 339 -11.36 -26.56 -10.29
CA GLN A 339 -10.58 -25.69 -9.39
C GLN A 339 -11.42 -24.71 -8.57
N THR A 340 -12.66 -24.44 -9.01
CA THR A 340 -13.67 -23.66 -8.28
C THR A 340 -14.84 -24.52 -7.78
N ASP A 341 -14.91 -25.78 -8.19
CA ASP A 341 -15.94 -26.72 -7.80
C ASP A 341 -15.71 -27.23 -6.36
N LYS A 342 -16.79 -27.36 -5.57
CA LYS A 342 -16.69 -27.79 -4.17
C LYS A 342 -16.11 -29.20 -4.03
N LYS A 343 -16.46 -30.13 -4.93
CA LYS A 343 -15.94 -31.50 -4.87
C LYS A 343 -14.46 -31.52 -5.27
N GLY A 344 -14.08 -30.73 -6.27
CA GLY A 344 -12.69 -30.50 -6.66
C GLY A 344 -11.83 -29.90 -5.53
N ILE A 345 -12.29 -28.82 -4.90
CA ILE A 345 -11.62 -28.19 -3.75
C ILE A 345 -11.52 -29.17 -2.57
N THR A 346 -12.59 -29.94 -2.30
CA THR A 346 -12.59 -30.96 -1.25
C THR A 346 -11.54 -32.05 -1.53
N LEU A 347 -11.46 -32.50 -2.78
CA LEU A 347 -10.50 -33.50 -3.20
C LEU A 347 -9.07 -32.98 -3.09
N MET A 348 -8.79 -31.76 -3.55
CA MET A 348 -7.49 -31.10 -3.37
C MET A 348 -7.12 -31.00 -1.89
N GLY A 349 -8.07 -30.61 -1.05
CA GLY A 349 -7.83 -30.49 0.37
C GLY A 349 -7.51 -31.79 1.09
N ARG A 350 -8.21 -32.88 0.74
CA ARG A 350 -7.88 -34.21 1.24
C ARG A 350 -6.48 -34.63 0.81
N LEU A 351 -6.11 -34.39 -0.45
CA LEU A 351 -4.76 -34.67 -0.95
C LEU A 351 -3.71 -33.92 -0.12
N LEU A 352 -3.87 -32.61 0.05
CA LEU A 352 -2.95 -31.77 0.83
C LEU A 352 -2.73 -32.31 2.25
N VAL A 353 -3.82 -32.65 2.94
CA VAL A 353 -3.77 -33.21 4.30
C VAL A 353 -3.06 -34.57 4.28
N ARG A 354 -3.41 -35.48 3.36
CA ARG A 354 -2.81 -36.82 3.26
C ARG A 354 -1.29 -36.74 3.02
N VAL A 355 -0.85 -35.89 2.08
CA VAL A 355 0.58 -35.68 1.77
C VAL A 355 1.36 -35.24 3.01
N VAL A 356 0.88 -34.21 3.71
CA VAL A 356 1.57 -33.70 4.90
C VAL A 356 1.58 -34.72 6.04
N LEU A 357 0.53 -35.52 6.20
CA LEU A 357 0.50 -36.56 7.24
C LEU A 357 1.45 -37.71 6.96
N VAL A 358 1.65 -38.09 5.70
CA VAL A 358 2.70 -39.05 5.34
C VAL A 358 4.07 -38.44 5.67
N LEU A 359 4.36 -37.23 5.20
CA LEU A 359 5.67 -36.59 5.38
C LEU A 359 6.02 -36.32 6.86
N THR A 360 5.02 -36.11 7.72
CA THR A 360 5.21 -35.86 9.15
C THR A 360 5.12 -37.11 10.03
N ASN A 361 4.94 -38.30 9.43
CA ASN A 361 4.72 -39.58 10.12
C ASN A 361 3.50 -39.58 11.05
N LYS A 362 2.42 -38.94 10.59
CA LYS A 362 1.12 -38.83 11.27
C LYS A 362 -0.03 -39.43 10.48
N SER A 363 0.28 -40.23 9.47
CA SER A 363 -0.68 -41.05 8.73
C SER A 363 -1.59 -41.85 9.69
N GLY A 364 -2.89 -41.95 9.39
CA GLY A 364 -3.89 -42.54 10.27
C GLY A 364 -4.35 -41.68 11.45
N LYS A 365 -3.66 -40.59 11.80
CA LYS A 365 -4.09 -39.71 12.92
C LYS A 365 -5.08 -38.62 12.50
N GLY A 366 -5.30 -38.46 11.19
CA GLY A 366 -6.25 -37.49 10.63
C GLY A 366 -7.69 -37.96 10.75
N ARG A 367 -8.66 -37.12 10.34
CA ARG A 367 -10.09 -37.43 10.44
C ARG A 367 -10.52 -38.68 9.66
N GLU A 368 -9.86 -38.99 8.55
CA GLU A 368 -10.16 -40.18 7.75
C GLU A 368 -9.78 -41.48 8.46
N GLN A 369 -8.94 -41.43 9.50
CA GLN A 369 -8.39 -42.60 10.21
C GLN A 369 -7.74 -43.66 9.29
N LYS A 370 -7.46 -43.30 8.03
CA LYS A 370 -6.83 -44.16 7.03
C LYS A 370 -5.31 -43.96 7.06
N VAL A 371 -4.59 -45.09 7.03
CA VAL A 371 -3.12 -45.11 6.98
C VAL A 371 -2.68 -45.26 5.53
N TYR A 372 -1.94 -44.26 5.07
CA TYR A 372 -1.15 -44.26 3.85
C TYR A 372 0.33 -44.45 4.21
N ASN A 373 1.01 -45.40 3.57
CA ASN A 373 2.40 -45.73 3.87
C ASN A 373 3.40 -44.84 3.12
N ASN A 374 2.99 -44.26 1.99
CA ASN A 374 3.84 -43.47 1.12
C ASN A 374 3.00 -42.52 0.24
N LEU A 375 3.67 -41.62 -0.47
CA LEU A 375 3.01 -40.64 -1.36
C LEU A 375 2.35 -41.29 -2.60
N GLN A 376 2.78 -42.49 -3.00
CA GLN A 376 2.17 -43.19 -4.14
C GLN A 376 0.74 -43.65 -3.80
N GLU A 377 0.53 -44.25 -2.64
CA GLU A 377 -0.81 -44.66 -2.18
C GLU A 377 -1.77 -43.46 -2.06
N VAL A 378 -1.23 -42.30 -1.67
CA VAL A 378 -1.96 -41.02 -1.63
C VAL A 378 -2.38 -40.58 -3.03
N ASN A 379 -1.45 -40.61 -4.00
CA ASN A 379 -1.72 -40.29 -5.40
C ASN A 379 -2.75 -41.26 -6.02
N ASP A 380 -2.60 -42.56 -5.80
CA ASP A 380 -3.51 -43.57 -6.37
C ASP A 380 -4.94 -43.34 -5.87
N THR A 381 -5.10 -43.01 -4.58
CA THR A 381 -6.42 -42.67 -4.02
C THR A 381 -6.97 -41.37 -4.61
N PHE A 382 -6.13 -40.35 -4.82
CA PHE A 382 -6.57 -39.11 -5.47
C PHE A 382 -7.06 -39.36 -6.90
N VAL A 383 -6.34 -40.17 -7.68
CA VAL A 383 -6.73 -40.52 -9.06
C VAL A 383 -8.04 -41.31 -9.09
N GLU A 384 -8.23 -42.24 -8.15
CA GLU A 384 -9.48 -43.01 -8.00
C GLU A 384 -10.67 -42.09 -7.66
N GLU A 385 -10.49 -41.20 -6.68
CA GLU A 385 -11.52 -40.23 -6.28
C GLU A 385 -11.83 -39.24 -7.40
N LEU A 386 -10.81 -38.74 -8.12
CA LEU A 386 -10.98 -37.84 -9.28
C LEU A 386 -11.76 -38.52 -10.41
N SER A 387 -11.40 -39.77 -10.73
CA SER A 387 -12.08 -40.55 -11.76
C SER A 387 -13.55 -40.77 -11.42
N SER A 388 -13.84 -41.00 -10.14
CA SER A 388 -15.21 -41.15 -9.61
C SER A 388 -16.01 -39.85 -9.71
N LEU A 389 -15.37 -38.69 -9.56
CA LEU A 389 -16.00 -37.38 -9.74
C LEU A 389 -16.31 -37.08 -11.21
N GLN A 390 -15.41 -37.47 -12.13
CA GLN A 390 -15.56 -37.21 -13.56
C GLN A 390 -16.50 -38.21 -14.26
N ASN A 391 -16.57 -39.45 -13.77
CA ASN A 391 -17.39 -40.51 -14.32
C ASN A 391 -17.97 -41.39 -13.19
N PRO A 392 -19.18 -41.10 -12.67
CA PRO A 392 -19.76 -41.86 -11.56
C PRO A 392 -20.06 -43.35 -11.84
N ASN A 393 -19.75 -43.89 -13.03
CA ASN A 393 -20.12 -45.24 -13.48
C ASN A 393 -19.02 -46.06 -14.20
N ARG A 394 -17.70 -45.84 -13.98
CA ARG A 394 -16.67 -46.65 -14.70
C ARG A 394 -15.46 -47.08 -13.85
N ALA A 395 -15.11 -48.37 -13.97
CA ALA A 395 -13.92 -49.02 -13.39
C ALA A 395 -12.61 -48.69 -14.16
N PRO A 396 -11.41 -48.84 -13.55
CA PRO A 396 -10.20 -48.13 -13.96
C PRO A 396 -9.37 -48.84 -15.05
N ASN A 397 -8.68 -48.07 -15.91
CA ASN A 397 -7.50 -48.52 -16.68
C ASN A 397 -6.59 -47.30 -17.08
N PRO A 398 -5.27 -47.49 -17.32
CA PRO A 398 -4.27 -46.43 -17.13
C PRO A 398 -3.83 -45.62 -18.38
N ALA A 399 -3.66 -44.31 -18.10
CA ALA A 399 -2.73 -43.25 -18.56
C ALA A 399 -2.12 -43.16 -19.99
N GLN A 400 -2.16 -41.94 -20.56
CA GLN A 400 -1.15 -41.37 -21.48
C GLN A 400 -0.95 -39.85 -21.26
N PRO A 401 0.23 -39.27 -21.58
CA PRO A 401 0.65 -37.92 -21.14
C PRO A 401 0.47 -36.82 -22.19
N ALA A 402 0.36 -35.55 -21.74
CA ALA A 402 0.15 -34.35 -22.56
C ALA A 402 1.39 -33.43 -22.64
N GLN A 403 1.51 -32.70 -23.76
CA GLN A 403 2.60 -31.78 -24.15
C GLN A 403 2.32 -30.32 -23.73
N ALA A 404 3.39 -29.51 -23.59
CA ALA A 404 3.37 -28.13 -23.10
C ALA A 404 3.90 -27.10 -24.11
N VAL A 405 3.34 -25.86 -24.13
CA VAL A 405 3.98 -24.60 -24.63
C VAL A 405 3.28 -23.33 -24.03
N PRO A 406 3.79 -22.08 -24.17
CA PRO A 406 4.16 -21.22 -23.02
C PRO A 406 3.32 -19.93 -22.87
N ALA A 407 3.49 -19.21 -21.75
CA ALA A 407 2.81 -17.96 -21.44
C ALA A 407 3.77 -16.76 -21.30
N THR A 408 3.29 -15.59 -21.68
CA THR A 408 3.96 -14.28 -21.72
C THR A 408 3.69 -13.48 -20.44
N THR A 409 4.68 -12.73 -19.96
CA THR A 409 4.65 -11.96 -18.70
C THR A 409 4.45 -10.46 -18.92
N GLN A 410 3.69 -9.81 -18.01
CA GLN A 410 3.78 -8.39 -17.70
C GLN A 410 3.77 -8.18 -16.17
N ALA A 411 4.47 -7.15 -15.72
CA ALA A 411 4.94 -6.98 -14.35
C ALA A 411 3.97 -6.18 -13.46
N GLY A 412 3.85 -6.59 -12.19
CA GLY A 412 3.25 -5.76 -11.12
C GLY A 412 2.68 -6.47 -9.89
N ALA A 413 2.45 -7.79 -9.88
CA ALA A 413 1.48 -8.42 -8.97
C ALA A 413 2.02 -9.54 -8.05
N VAL A 414 1.17 -9.93 -7.07
CA VAL A 414 1.29 -11.07 -6.13
C VAL A 414 1.97 -12.28 -6.75
N VAL A 415 2.84 -12.97 -6.00
CA VAL A 415 3.65 -14.10 -6.50
C VAL A 415 2.73 -15.18 -7.06
N SER A 416 2.78 -15.40 -8.38
CA SER A 416 2.00 -16.45 -9.02
C SER A 416 2.53 -17.83 -8.60
N LEU A 417 1.69 -18.87 -8.69
CA LEU A 417 2.13 -20.26 -8.46
C LEU A 417 3.34 -20.66 -9.35
N LYS A 418 3.49 -20.04 -10.53
CA LYS A 418 4.63 -20.26 -11.44
C LYS A 418 5.87 -19.48 -11.01
N ASP A 419 5.72 -18.30 -10.42
CA ASP A 419 6.83 -17.46 -9.94
C ASP A 419 7.37 -17.91 -8.57
N ALA A 420 6.52 -18.51 -7.72
CA ALA A 420 6.92 -19.14 -6.45
C ALA A 420 7.79 -20.41 -6.62
N ALA A 421 7.83 -20.93 -7.86
CA ALA A 421 8.65 -22.04 -8.32
C ALA A 421 9.85 -21.59 -9.19
N SER A 422 10.08 -20.27 -9.32
CA SER A 422 11.16 -19.73 -10.15
C SER A 422 12.45 -19.54 -9.36
N ALA A 423 13.43 -20.40 -9.61
CA ALA A 423 14.79 -20.36 -9.06
C ALA A 423 15.51 -18.99 -9.21
N SER A 424 15.08 -18.14 -10.16
CA SER A 424 15.56 -16.76 -10.30
C SER A 424 15.25 -15.90 -9.07
N HIS A 425 14.10 -16.09 -8.44
CA HIS A 425 13.67 -15.33 -7.26
C HIS A 425 14.47 -15.74 -6.01
N ILE A 426 14.77 -17.04 -5.89
CA ILE A 426 15.57 -17.63 -4.81
C ILE A 426 17.06 -17.24 -4.94
N ALA A 427 17.55 -17.12 -6.17
CA ALA A 427 18.92 -16.67 -6.44
C ALA A 427 19.14 -15.18 -6.09
N LEU A 428 18.11 -14.33 -6.25
CA LEU A 428 18.10 -12.93 -5.79
C LEU A 428 18.00 -12.81 -4.25
N GLU A 429 17.17 -13.63 -3.61
CA GLU A 429 17.03 -13.68 -2.14
C GLU A 429 18.32 -14.14 -1.42
N SER A 430 19.06 -15.09 -2.02
CA SER A 430 20.37 -15.55 -1.51
C SER A 430 21.52 -14.57 -1.74
N HIS A 431 21.33 -13.60 -2.63
CA HIS A 431 22.28 -12.53 -2.94
C HIS A 431 21.60 -11.17 -2.79
N LYS A 432 21.13 -10.84 -1.58
CA LYS A 432 20.36 -9.60 -1.29
C LYS A 432 21.04 -8.30 -1.73
N HIS A 433 22.36 -8.31 -1.95
CA HIS A 433 23.10 -7.16 -2.49
C HIS A 433 22.91 -6.98 -4.00
N LEU A 434 22.40 -7.99 -4.70
CA LEU A 434 22.11 -7.98 -6.13
C LEU A 434 20.65 -7.61 -6.38
N ALA A 435 20.43 -6.65 -7.27
CA ALA A 435 19.11 -6.26 -7.75
C ALA A 435 19.19 -6.00 -9.25
N ILE A 436 18.26 -6.58 -10.01
CA ILE A 436 18.21 -6.41 -11.48
C ILE A 436 18.08 -4.92 -11.80
N GLY A 437 18.84 -4.47 -12.80
CA GLY A 437 18.94 -3.09 -13.23
C GLY A 437 19.95 -2.25 -12.44
N LYS A 438 20.53 -2.75 -11.34
CA LYS A 438 21.58 -2.04 -10.59
C LYS A 438 22.98 -2.30 -11.16
N LEU A 439 23.91 -1.44 -10.77
CA LEU A 439 25.29 -1.43 -11.24
C LEU A 439 26.24 -2.07 -10.23
N TYR A 440 27.26 -2.73 -10.74
CA TYR A 440 28.20 -3.54 -9.99
C TYR A 440 29.62 -3.42 -10.56
N VAL A 441 30.61 -3.62 -9.70
CA VAL A 441 32.01 -3.78 -10.08
C VAL A 441 32.50 -5.15 -9.61
N HIS A 442 33.33 -5.79 -10.41
CA HIS A 442 33.97 -7.05 -10.00
C HIS A 442 35.09 -6.75 -9.00
N LYS A 443 35.34 -7.67 -8.05
CA LYS A 443 36.42 -7.49 -7.04
C LYS A 443 37.81 -7.37 -7.65
N ASP A 444 38.05 -8.01 -8.80
CA ASP A 444 39.36 -8.06 -9.46
C ASP A 444 39.49 -7.05 -10.61
N ASP A 445 38.37 -6.46 -11.06
CA ASP A 445 38.35 -5.43 -12.09
C ASP A 445 37.39 -4.30 -11.71
N HIS A 446 37.96 -3.28 -11.06
CA HIS A 446 37.24 -2.09 -10.62
C HIS A 446 37.04 -1.05 -11.73
N ARG A 447 37.58 -1.27 -12.93
CA ARG A 447 37.51 -0.28 -14.03
C ARG A 447 36.23 -0.41 -14.84
N LYS A 448 35.65 -1.61 -14.87
CA LYS A 448 34.41 -1.89 -15.58
C LYS A 448 33.20 -1.79 -14.66
N ILE A 449 32.24 -0.97 -15.05
CA ILE A 449 30.93 -0.87 -14.40
C ILE A 449 29.96 -1.74 -15.17
N TRP A 450 29.39 -2.71 -14.50
CA TRP A 450 28.50 -3.70 -15.09
C TRP A 450 27.09 -3.54 -14.57
N LYS A 451 26.10 -3.62 -15.45
CA LYS A 451 24.69 -3.66 -15.12
C LYS A 451 24.24 -5.10 -14.96
N PHE A 452 23.61 -5.41 -13.83
CA PHE A 452 23.01 -6.72 -13.64
C PHE A 452 21.66 -6.77 -14.37
N VAL A 453 21.55 -7.57 -15.43
CA VAL A 453 20.41 -7.53 -16.35
C VAL A 453 19.44 -8.68 -16.19
N ALA A 454 19.91 -9.85 -15.76
CA ALA A 454 19.06 -11.03 -15.57
C ALA A 454 19.71 -12.03 -14.63
N ILE A 455 18.90 -12.94 -14.08
CA ILE A 455 19.38 -14.11 -13.35
C ILE A 455 18.45 -15.29 -13.57
N ASP A 456 19.04 -16.48 -13.71
CA ASP A 456 18.34 -17.74 -13.80
C ASP A 456 18.79 -18.72 -12.70
N SER A 457 18.35 -19.98 -12.79
CA SER A 457 18.70 -21.04 -11.83
C SER A 457 20.18 -21.43 -11.79
N ARG A 458 21.01 -20.92 -12.72
CA ARG A 458 22.41 -21.33 -12.91
C ARG A 458 23.39 -20.16 -12.89
N ALA A 459 23.00 -19.00 -13.39
CA ALA A 459 23.89 -17.86 -13.54
C ALA A 459 23.16 -16.50 -13.49
N GLY A 460 23.88 -15.50 -12.99
CA GLY A 460 23.57 -14.09 -13.21
C GLY A 460 24.19 -13.59 -14.51
N LYS A 461 23.49 -12.70 -15.21
CA LYS A 461 23.98 -12.03 -16.42
C LYS A 461 24.23 -10.56 -16.12
N PHE A 462 25.41 -10.11 -16.52
CA PHE A 462 25.84 -8.72 -16.43
C PHE A 462 26.20 -8.19 -17.82
N THR A 463 25.98 -6.91 -18.05
CA THR A 463 26.43 -6.22 -19.26
C THR A 463 27.26 -5.00 -18.92
N HIS A 464 28.30 -4.72 -19.70
CA HIS A 464 29.12 -3.52 -19.57
C HIS A 464 29.15 -2.83 -20.92
N GLN A 465 28.78 -1.55 -20.94
CA GLN A 465 28.91 -0.69 -22.12
C GLN A 465 30.12 0.23 -21.90
N PRO A 466 31.23 0.04 -22.62
CA PRO A 466 32.32 1.01 -22.64
C PRO A 466 31.86 2.33 -23.25
N LEU A 467 32.46 3.45 -22.83
CA LEU A 467 32.23 4.77 -23.44
C LEU A 467 32.52 4.76 -24.95
N PHE A 468 33.54 4.00 -25.35
CA PHE A 468 33.93 3.79 -26.73
C PHE A 468 34.11 2.29 -26.95
N GLY A 469 33.16 1.65 -27.64
CA GLY A 469 33.20 0.22 -27.91
C GLY A 469 31.83 -0.44 -28.01
N SER A 470 31.84 -1.74 -28.24
CA SER A 470 30.63 -2.59 -28.26
C SER A 470 30.27 -3.09 -26.86
N LEU A 471 29.00 -3.40 -26.66
CA LEU A 471 28.49 -4.03 -25.44
C LEU A 471 29.25 -5.33 -25.12
N GLU A 472 29.72 -5.44 -23.89
CA GLU A 472 30.31 -6.66 -23.33
C GLU A 472 29.29 -7.38 -22.42
N GLU A 473 29.26 -8.71 -22.46
CA GLU A 473 28.40 -9.53 -21.59
C GLU A 473 29.23 -10.46 -20.71
N ALA A 474 28.82 -10.64 -19.46
CA ALA A 474 29.39 -11.59 -18.52
C ALA A 474 28.29 -12.49 -17.94
N VAL A 475 28.47 -13.81 -18.11
CA VAL A 475 27.62 -14.84 -17.49
C VAL A 475 28.35 -15.41 -16.29
N VAL A 476 27.81 -15.21 -15.10
CA VAL A 476 28.47 -15.45 -13.81
C VAL A 476 27.71 -16.51 -13.04
N LYS A 477 28.40 -17.56 -12.60
CA LYS A 477 27.78 -18.60 -11.77
C LYS A 477 27.29 -18.04 -10.45
N LEU A 478 26.21 -18.60 -9.90
CA LEU A 478 25.63 -18.15 -8.63
C LEU A 478 26.65 -18.12 -7.47
N SER A 479 27.61 -19.06 -7.41
CA SER A 479 28.66 -19.10 -6.38
C SER A 479 29.61 -17.90 -6.40
N ASP A 480 29.74 -17.26 -7.56
CA ASP A 480 30.74 -16.23 -7.85
C ASP A 480 30.11 -14.82 -7.77
N LEU A 481 28.78 -14.74 -7.62
CA LEU A 481 28.03 -13.49 -7.45
C LEU A 481 28.40 -12.69 -6.18
N LYS A 482 29.01 -13.35 -5.19
CA LYS A 482 29.58 -12.71 -3.99
C LYS A 482 30.75 -11.77 -4.31
N ASP A 483 31.40 -11.96 -5.46
CA ASP A 483 32.57 -11.18 -5.88
C ASP A 483 32.18 -9.86 -6.57
N TRP A 484 30.87 -9.63 -6.75
CA TRP A 484 30.30 -8.45 -7.39
C TRP A 484 29.77 -7.47 -6.34
N LYS A 485 30.36 -6.26 -6.30
CA LYS A 485 30.02 -5.24 -5.30
C LYS A 485 29.17 -4.14 -5.93
N VAL A 486 28.16 -3.67 -5.20
CA VAL A 486 27.28 -2.57 -5.64
C VAL A 486 28.13 -1.35 -6.01
N CYS A 487 27.90 -0.82 -7.21
CA CYS A 487 28.46 0.43 -7.67
C CYS A 487 27.46 1.57 -7.40
N THR A 488 27.91 2.62 -6.71
CA THR A 488 27.11 3.82 -6.43
C THR A 488 27.27 4.90 -7.49
N LEU A 489 28.17 4.70 -8.45
CA LEU A 489 28.36 5.60 -9.58
C LEU A 489 27.29 5.33 -10.64
N ASN A 490 26.99 6.35 -11.45
CA ASN A 490 26.09 6.21 -12.59
C ASN A 490 26.76 5.43 -13.74
N GLU A 491 25.95 4.94 -14.69
CA GLU A 491 26.48 4.37 -15.94
C GLU A 491 27.34 5.43 -16.65
N PRO A 492 28.56 5.07 -17.10
CA PRO A 492 29.37 5.97 -17.91
C PRO A 492 28.63 6.28 -19.22
N GLU A 493 28.29 7.54 -19.41
CA GLU A 493 27.67 8.04 -20.64
C GLU A 493 28.48 9.23 -21.16
N LEU A 494 28.58 9.36 -22.48
CA LEU A 494 29.08 10.59 -23.08
C LEU A 494 28.02 11.68 -22.89
N VAL A 495 28.44 12.84 -22.39
CA VAL A 495 27.54 13.98 -22.31
C VAL A 495 27.22 14.43 -23.73
N ASP A 496 25.93 14.58 -24.02
CA ASP A 496 25.44 15.08 -25.31
C ASP A 496 26.16 16.38 -25.71
N ASP A 497 26.66 16.42 -26.95
CA ASP A 497 27.45 17.55 -27.46
C ASP A 497 26.63 18.86 -27.46
N GLY A 498 25.31 18.78 -27.70
CA GLY A 498 24.41 19.94 -27.63
C GLY A 498 24.25 20.47 -26.20
N LYS A 499 24.18 19.57 -25.20
CA LYS A 499 24.21 19.95 -23.78
C LYS A 499 25.56 20.57 -23.42
N LEU A 500 26.69 19.97 -23.83
CA LEU A 500 28.03 20.50 -23.57
C LEU A 500 28.21 21.89 -24.17
N GLU A 501 27.72 22.12 -25.38
CA GLU A 501 27.83 23.41 -26.07
C GLU A 501 27.17 24.55 -25.25
N ASN A 502 26.06 24.26 -24.58
CA ASN A 502 25.36 25.21 -23.70
C ASN A 502 26.03 25.41 -22.34
N MET A 503 26.88 24.48 -21.92
CA MET A 503 27.65 24.56 -20.69
C MET A 503 29.03 25.22 -20.88
N LEU A 504 29.38 25.58 -22.13
CA LEU A 504 30.63 26.27 -22.41
C LEU A 504 30.67 27.64 -21.69
N PRO A 505 31.83 28.05 -21.15
CA PRO A 505 31.96 29.28 -20.37
C PRO A 505 31.43 30.54 -21.07
N LEU A 506 31.60 30.63 -22.39
CA LEU A 506 31.15 31.79 -23.18
C LEU A 506 29.63 31.85 -23.39
N LYS A 507 28.90 30.75 -23.15
CA LYS A 507 27.44 30.72 -23.17
C LYS A 507 26.82 30.83 -21.77
N SER A 508 27.65 30.84 -20.72
CA SER A 508 27.18 30.95 -19.34
C SER A 508 26.70 32.37 -19.04
N GLN A 509 25.39 32.50 -18.83
CA GLN A 509 24.78 33.76 -18.36
C GLN A 509 25.42 34.24 -17.04
N GLN A 510 25.78 33.31 -16.15
CA GLN A 510 26.40 33.66 -14.87
C GLN A 510 27.79 34.30 -15.08
N LEU A 511 28.59 33.78 -16.01
CA LEU A 511 29.90 34.34 -16.31
C LEU A 511 29.78 35.67 -17.08
N ASP A 512 28.80 35.80 -17.97
CA ASP A 512 28.49 37.07 -18.65
C ASP A 512 28.09 38.18 -17.66
N VAL A 513 27.28 37.85 -16.65
CA VAL A 513 26.94 38.76 -15.54
C VAL A 513 28.17 39.16 -14.72
N LEU A 514 29.08 38.22 -14.45
CA LEU A 514 30.33 38.50 -13.74
C LEU A 514 31.29 39.36 -14.56
N LEU A 515 31.35 39.16 -15.87
CA LEU A 515 32.10 40.01 -16.78
C LEU A 515 31.53 41.44 -16.77
N ALA A 516 30.20 41.59 -16.82
CA ALA A 516 29.55 42.88 -16.72
C ALA A 516 29.85 43.57 -15.37
N LYS A 517 29.84 42.84 -14.25
CA LYS A 517 30.24 43.35 -12.94
C LYS A 517 31.69 43.85 -12.95
N ALA A 518 32.61 43.10 -13.55
CA ALA A 518 34.02 43.48 -13.66
C ALA A 518 34.18 44.74 -14.53
N GLN A 519 33.48 44.83 -15.66
CA GLN A 519 33.45 46.02 -16.50
C GLN A 519 32.90 47.24 -15.75
N CYS A 520 31.84 47.05 -14.95
CA CYS A 520 31.32 48.11 -14.09
C CYS A 520 32.34 48.54 -13.03
N GLN A 521 33.06 47.59 -12.43
CA GLN A 521 34.11 47.88 -11.45
C GLN A 521 35.23 48.73 -12.04
N VAL A 522 35.69 48.39 -13.25
CA VAL A 522 36.71 49.15 -13.98
C VAL A 522 36.18 50.53 -14.33
N GLY A 523 34.98 50.63 -14.92
CA GLY A 523 34.46 51.94 -15.33
C GLY A 523 34.08 52.85 -14.16
N VAL A 524 33.71 52.33 -12.98
CA VAL A 524 33.57 53.15 -11.75
C VAL A 524 34.93 53.70 -11.32
N TYR A 525 35.99 52.90 -11.43
CA TYR A 525 37.34 53.33 -11.11
C TYR A 525 37.81 54.44 -12.06
N GLU A 526 37.73 54.21 -13.37
CA GLU A 526 38.11 55.19 -14.38
C GLU A 526 37.28 56.47 -14.30
N PHE A 527 35.98 56.35 -13.98
CA PHE A 527 35.12 57.51 -13.79
C PHE A 527 35.55 58.36 -12.60
N TYR A 528 35.85 57.74 -11.47
CA TYR A 528 36.32 58.44 -10.26
C TYR A 528 37.67 59.12 -10.52
N GLU A 529 38.61 58.40 -11.13
CA GLU A 529 39.92 58.95 -11.52
C GLU A 529 39.78 60.19 -12.41
N LYS A 530 38.84 60.18 -13.38
CA LYS A 530 38.54 61.33 -14.24
C LYS A 530 37.87 62.50 -13.49
N GLN A 531 37.13 62.25 -12.41
CA GLN A 531 36.56 63.34 -11.60
C GLN A 531 37.60 63.98 -10.67
N GLY A 532 38.59 63.20 -10.22
CA GLY A 532 39.60 63.62 -9.26
C GLY A 532 39.07 63.71 -7.83
N GLU A 533 39.98 64.01 -6.90
CA GLU A 533 39.64 64.10 -5.48
C GLU A 533 38.90 65.41 -5.16
N PRO A 534 37.74 65.35 -4.47
CA PRO A 534 36.97 66.54 -4.15
C PRO A 534 37.57 67.35 -2.99
N ASP A 535 37.48 68.68 -3.07
CA ASP A 535 37.93 69.62 -2.03
C ASP A 535 37.00 69.67 -0.80
N VAL A 536 36.92 68.57 -0.07
CA VAL A 536 36.06 68.43 1.13
C VAL A 536 36.86 67.99 2.36
N THR A 537 36.21 68.09 3.52
CA THR A 537 36.68 67.54 4.79
C THR A 537 35.53 66.88 5.54
N ILE A 538 35.84 66.11 6.58
CA ILE A 538 34.86 65.38 7.39
C ILE A 538 35.06 65.67 8.88
N SER A 539 33.97 65.86 9.62
CA SER A 539 34.01 65.96 11.08
C SER A 539 34.14 64.59 11.74
N ASN A 540 34.52 64.58 13.03
CA ASN A 540 34.47 63.37 13.86
C ASN A 540 33.05 62.80 14.06
N THR A 541 32.01 63.60 13.76
CA THR A 541 30.59 63.19 13.73
C THR A 541 30.11 62.70 12.36
N GLY A 542 31.03 62.59 11.39
CA GLY A 542 30.76 62.05 10.06
C GLY A 542 30.00 62.99 9.12
N SER A 543 29.99 64.30 9.39
CA SER A 543 29.41 65.32 8.50
C SER A 543 30.47 65.86 7.55
N LEU A 544 30.09 66.12 6.30
CA LEU A 544 30.98 66.62 5.25
C LEU A 544 30.93 68.14 5.15
N TYR A 545 32.08 68.77 4.94
CA TYR A 545 32.19 70.23 4.84
C TYR A 545 33.05 70.64 3.63
N ALA A 546 32.73 71.78 3.03
CA ALA A 546 33.55 72.39 1.98
C ALA A 546 34.89 72.90 2.53
N ARG A 547 36.01 72.54 1.89
CA ARG A 547 37.35 73.02 2.30
C ARG A 547 37.68 74.42 1.79
N LYS A 548 36.97 74.90 0.76
CA LYS A 548 37.13 76.23 0.16
C LYS A 548 35.83 76.68 -0.51
N THR A 549 35.73 77.96 -0.82
CA THR A 549 34.60 78.48 -1.60
C THR A 549 34.59 77.92 -3.03
N MET A 550 33.45 77.37 -3.46
CA MET A 550 33.25 76.67 -4.73
C MET A 550 32.06 77.23 -5.48
N LYS A 551 32.25 77.56 -6.77
CA LYS A 551 31.18 78.07 -7.65
C LYS A 551 30.09 77.03 -7.86
N LYS A 552 28.88 77.47 -8.21
CA LYS A 552 27.78 76.56 -8.56
C LYS A 552 28.24 75.51 -9.56
N GLY A 553 28.08 74.25 -9.18
CA GLY A 553 28.34 73.10 -10.01
C GLY A 553 29.79 72.67 -10.19
N SER A 554 30.75 73.32 -9.52
CA SER A 554 32.17 72.93 -9.58
C SER A 554 32.51 71.75 -8.67
N LEU A 555 31.77 71.53 -7.58
CA LEU A 555 31.96 70.37 -6.72
C LEU A 555 31.16 69.18 -7.27
N LYS A 556 31.85 68.06 -7.46
CA LYS A 556 31.23 66.77 -7.79
C LYS A 556 31.74 65.71 -6.82
N LEU A 557 30.81 64.98 -6.21
CA LEU A 557 31.14 63.81 -5.41
C LEU A 557 30.75 62.59 -6.24
N ALA A 558 31.74 61.85 -6.71
CA ALA A 558 31.55 60.61 -7.45
C ALA A 558 31.57 59.40 -6.50
N PRO A 559 30.77 58.37 -6.76
CA PRO A 559 30.82 57.13 -6.01
C PRO A 559 32.09 56.35 -6.36
N PHE A 560 32.64 55.65 -5.37
CA PHE A 560 33.74 54.72 -5.53
C PHE A 560 33.61 53.60 -4.50
N GLY A 561 34.11 52.41 -4.82
CA GLY A 561 34.05 51.24 -3.97
C GLY A 561 33.90 49.95 -4.76
N SER A 562 33.48 48.88 -4.08
CA SER A 562 33.28 47.58 -4.73
C SER A 562 31.91 47.50 -5.38
N VAL A 563 31.84 47.09 -6.64
CA VAL A 563 30.58 46.84 -7.34
C VAL A 563 30.05 45.48 -6.90
N GLN A 564 28.79 45.46 -6.49
CA GLN A 564 28.06 44.27 -6.08
C GLN A 564 26.82 44.10 -6.97
N ILE A 565 26.40 42.86 -7.18
CA ILE A 565 25.12 42.56 -7.82
C ILE A 565 24.14 42.31 -6.69
N CYS A 566 23.06 43.09 -6.64
CA CYS A 566 22.07 43.02 -5.59
C CYS A 566 20.68 42.75 -6.16
N ASP A 567 19.78 42.29 -5.29
CA ASP A 567 18.36 42.28 -5.56
C ASP A 567 17.81 43.70 -5.35
N MET A 568 17.11 44.25 -6.35
CA MET A 568 16.53 45.59 -6.27
C MET A 568 15.59 45.74 -5.06
N SER A 569 14.85 44.70 -4.69
CA SER A 569 13.92 44.72 -3.55
C SER A 569 14.63 44.84 -2.20
N LYS A 570 15.91 44.42 -2.14
CA LYS A 570 16.75 44.43 -0.95
C LYS A 570 17.74 45.60 -0.93
N THR A 571 17.73 46.42 -1.97
CA THR A 571 18.66 47.54 -2.11
C THR A 571 18.12 48.75 -1.32
N ALA A 572 18.96 49.32 -0.45
CA ALA A 572 18.57 50.49 0.33
C ALA A 572 18.19 51.67 -0.59
N LYS A 573 17.19 52.46 -0.20
CA LYS A 573 16.69 53.59 -1.02
C LYS A 573 17.79 54.61 -1.40
N ASN A 574 18.82 54.73 -0.58
CA ASN A 574 19.96 55.63 -0.77
C ASN A 574 21.18 54.97 -1.44
N ALA A 575 21.09 53.69 -1.83
CA ALA A 575 22.20 52.97 -2.44
C ALA A 575 22.66 53.60 -3.78
N CYS A 576 23.94 53.39 -4.09
CA CYS A 576 24.54 53.81 -5.35
C CYS A 576 24.27 52.78 -6.47
N VAL A 577 23.08 52.82 -7.07
CA VAL A 577 22.73 51.94 -8.19
C VAL A 577 23.26 52.50 -9.51
N LEU A 578 24.01 51.69 -10.25
CA LEU A 578 24.44 51.96 -11.61
C LEU A 578 23.36 51.47 -12.60
N GLN A 579 23.08 52.26 -13.64
CA GLN A 579 22.26 51.78 -14.77
C GLN A 579 23.18 51.41 -15.92
N VAL A 580 23.13 50.15 -16.35
CA VAL A 580 24.01 49.63 -17.41
C VAL A 580 23.17 49.34 -18.66
N GLN A 581 23.58 49.88 -19.80
CA GLN A 581 22.82 49.73 -21.05
C GLN A 581 22.72 48.26 -21.47
N GLY A 582 21.49 47.81 -21.76
CA GLY A 582 21.22 46.44 -22.20
C GLY A 582 21.27 45.39 -21.08
N ARG A 583 21.32 45.82 -19.82
CA ARG A 583 21.38 44.96 -18.64
C ARG A 583 20.17 45.20 -17.75
N THR A 584 19.74 44.15 -17.05
CA THR A 584 18.60 44.19 -16.11
C THR A 584 19.04 43.99 -14.66
N GLU A 585 20.28 43.54 -14.47
CA GLU A 585 20.93 43.29 -13.21
C GLU A 585 21.15 44.61 -12.45
N THR A 586 20.97 44.57 -11.13
CA THR A 586 21.13 45.76 -10.28
C THR A 586 22.56 45.81 -9.74
N PHE A 587 23.40 46.64 -10.36
CA PHE A 587 24.78 46.87 -9.93
C PHE A 587 24.83 48.00 -8.90
N VAL A 588 25.36 47.71 -7.71
CA VAL A 588 25.46 48.66 -6.59
C VAL A 588 26.91 48.91 -6.23
N VAL A 589 27.32 50.16 -6.14
CA VAL A 589 28.64 50.53 -5.61
C VAL A 589 28.57 50.56 -4.09
N ALA A 590 29.18 49.57 -3.44
CA ALA A 590 29.26 49.48 -2.00
C ALA A 590 30.38 50.38 -1.45
N PRO A 591 30.15 51.10 -0.34
CA PRO A 591 31.15 52.00 0.24
C PRO A 591 32.39 51.22 0.70
N PRO A 592 33.61 51.74 0.45
CA PRO A 592 34.80 51.23 1.12
C PRO A 592 34.73 51.53 2.62
N LYS A 593 35.45 50.74 3.40
CA LYS A 593 35.58 50.98 4.85
C LYS A 593 36.66 52.02 5.09
N ALA A 594 36.37 53.00 5.93
CA ALA A 594 37.31 53.99 6.44
C ALA A 594 37.31 53.96 7.97
N ASP A 595 38.49 53.88 8.58
CA ASP A 595 38.69 54.07 10.02
C ASP A 595 39.45 55.37 10.22
N PHE A 596 38.71 56.43 10.53
CA PHE A 596 39.28 57.77 10.74
C PHE A 596 40.12 57.88 12.01
N LYS A 597 39.93 57.00 13.00
CA LYS A 597 40.76 57.00 14.22
C LYS A 597 42.14 56.41 13.93
N LYS A 598 42.20 55.36 13.12
CA LYS A 598 43.46 54.70 12.74
C LYS A 598 44.11 55.28 11.48
N GLY A 599 43.41 56.14 10.73
CA GLY A 599 43.90 56.69 9.46
C GLY A 599 44.04 55.64 8.37
N SER A 600 43.21 54.60 8.38
CA SER A 600 43.30 53.45 7.46
C SER A 600 42.02 53.26 6.64
N GLY A 601 42.15 52.66 5.45
CA GLY A 601 41.03 52.43 4.53
C GLY A 601 40.89 53.57 3.51
N SER A 602 39.70 53.69 2.92
CA SER A 602 39.44 54.69 1.87
C SER A 602 38.19 55.50 2.19
N PHE A 603 38.35 56.82 2.27
CA PHE A 603 37.26 57.77 2.47
C PHE A 603 36.69 58.18 1.13
N VAL A 604 35.39 57.98 0.91
CA VAL A 604 34.69 58.36 -0.31
C VAL A 604 33.49 59.24 0.05
N PRO A 605 33.57 60.57 -0.17
CA PRO A 605 32.54 61.52 0.26
C PRO A 605 31.13 61.22 -0.24
N PHE A 606 30.98 60.66 -1.43
CA PHE A 606 29.67 60.33 -2.00
C PHE A 606 28.79 59.50 -1.05
N HIS A 607 29.39 58.52 -0.34
CA HIS A 607 28.66 57.60 0.53
C HIS A 607 28.37 58.16 1.92
N LEU A 608 28.90 59.34 2.25
CA LEU A 608 28.82 59.96 3.57
C LEU A 608 27.94 61.21 3.57
N LEU A 609 27.43 61.59 2.40
CA LEU A 609 26.56 62.74 2.25
C LEU A 609 25.22 62.50 2.92
N LYS A 610 24.90 63.32 3.92
CA LYS A 610 23.65 63.25 4.68
C LYS A 610 22.53 64.01 3.96
N HIS A 611 21.29 63.63 4.27
CA HIS A 611 20.11 64.35 3.79
C HIS A 611 19.90 65.64 4.58
N ALA A 612 19.35 66.66 3.95
CA ALA A 612 18.72 67.76 4.68
C ALA A 612 17.43 67.23 5.36
N ASP A 613 17.20 67.58 6.63
CA ASP A 613 16.00 67.19 7.37
C ASP A 613 14.74 67.84 6.78
N ASP A 614 13.59 67.16 6.85
CA ASP A 614 12.28 67.60 6.31
C ASP A 614 11.82 68.98 6.84
N GLY A 615 12.36 69.43 7.98
CA GLY A 615 12.09 70.75 8.57
C GLY A 615 13.02 71.88 8.10
N ASN A 616 14.06 71.57 7.31
CA ASN A 616 15.04 72.54 6.83
C ASN A 616 15.58 72.15 5.43
N GLU A 617 14.67 71.82 4.51
CA GLU A 617 15.01 71.47 3.11
C GLU A 617 15.86 72.56 2.42
N ALA A 618 15.71 73.83 2.83
CA ALA A 618 16.49 74.96 2.35
C ALA A 618 18.01 74.83 2.63
N ALA A 619 18.41 74.00 3.60
CA ALA A 619 19.80 73.69 3.91
C ALA A 619 20.46 72.77 2.86
N GLY A 620 19.67 72.06 2.05
CA GLY A 620 20.16 71.24 0.94
C GLY A 620 20.94 72.07 -0.07
N ASN A 621 22.22 71.75 -0.26
CA ASN A 621 23.10 72.45 -1.20
C ASN A 621 23.69 71.54 -2.29
N MET A 622 23.40 70.24 -2.23
CA MET A 622 23.77 69.23 -3.22
C MET A 622 22.55 68.62 -3.93
N GLU A 623 22.67 68.31 -5.22
CA GLU A 623 21.73 67.50 -6.01
C GLU A 623 22.36 66.19 -6.46
N LYS A 624 21.54 65.14 -6.53
CA LYS A 624 21.89 63.91 -7.23
C LYS A 624 21.59 64.07 -8.72
N VAL A 625 22.63 63.95 -9.55
CA VAL A 625 22.54 63.96 -11.02
C VAL A 625 23.00 62.62 -11.59
N GLN A 626 22.49 62.25 -12.75
CA GLN A 626 22.88 61.02 -13.45
C GLN A 626 23.87 61.38 -14.57
N VAL A 627 25.08 60.82 -14.53
CA VAL A 627 26.14 61.10 -15.49
C VAL A 627 26.40 59.85 -16.32
N LYS A 628 26.31 59.97 -17.65
CA LYS A 628 26.65 58.87 -18.56
C LYS A 628 28.17 58.73 -18.65
N HIS A 629 28.65 57.52 -18.47
CA HIS A 629 30.04 57.12 -18.66
C HIS A 629 30.07 55.79 -19.42
N GLU A 630 30.50 55.84 -20.68
CA GLU A 630 30.46 54.68 -21.58
C GLU A 630 29.06 54.05 -21.63
N LYS A 631 28.94 52.76 -21.26
CA LYS A 631 27.68 52.01 -21.21
C LYS A 631 26.93 52.15 -19.88
N MET A 632 27.44 52.96 -18.95
CA MET A 632 26.89 53.12 -17.61
C MET A 632 26.32 54.51 -17.40
N THR A 633 25.32 54.61 -16.53
CA THR A 633 24.88 55.87 -15.94
C THR A 633 25.17 55.81 -14.45
N ILE A 634 26.01 56.73 -13.99
CA ILE A 634 26.56 56.78 -12.65
C ILE A 634 25.92 57.96 -11.90
N PRO A 635 25.31 57.73 -10.72
CA PRO A 635 24.80 58.83 -9.90
C PRO A 635 25.95 59.62 -9.28
N VAL A 636 25.89 60.94 -9.34
CA VAL A 636 26.90 61.87 -8.81
C VAL A 636 26.19 62.96 -8.02
N TYR A 637 26.78 63.40 -6.91
CA TYR A 637 26.28 64.61 -6.24
C TYR A 637 27.01 65.85 -6.76
N LYS A 638 26.26 66.90 -7.07
CA LYS A 638 26.80 68.18 -7.56
C LYS A 638 26.23 69.33 -6.74
N ASN A 639 27.01 70.38 -6.50
CA ASN A 639 26.51 71.53 -5.76
C ASN A 639 25.53 72.39 -6.60
N LYS A 640 24.35 72.67 -6.05
CA LYS A 640 23.26 73.43 -6.69
C LYS A 640 23.50 74.93 -6.78
N ARG A 641 24.32 75.46 -5.87
CA ARG A 641 24.65 76.87 -5.69
C ARG A 641 26.11 77.02 -5.27
N GLN A 642 26.61 78.26 -5.22
CA GLN A 642 27.92 78.51 -4.61
C GLN A 642 27.91 77.99 -3.17
N ILE A 643 29.00 77.35 -2.75
CA ILE A 643 29.21 76.86 -1.39
C ILE A 643 30.43 77.58 -0.85
N ASP A 644 30.28 78.28 0.26
CA ASP A 644 31.40 78.96 0.91
C ASP A 644 32.20 77.99 1.78
N GLU A 645 33.46 78.32 2.04
CA GLU A 645 34.34 77.52 2.91
C GLU A 645 33.69 77.24 4.28
N GLY A 646 33.82 76.01 4.77
CA GLY A 646 33.28 75.59 6.06
C GLY A 646 31.78 75.28 6.06
N THR A 647 31.08 75.40 4.93
CA THR A 647 29.65 75.04 4.83
C THR A 647 29.48 73.52 4.86
N GLU A 648 28.53 73.01 5.66
CA GLU A 648 28.14 71.58 5.67
C GLU A 648 27.46 71.18 4.35
N LEU A 649 27.81 70.03 3.82
CA LEU A 649 27.26 69.49 2.58
C LEU A 649 26.08 68.57 2.88
N LEU A 650 24.91 68.94 2.38
CA LEU A 650 23.66 68.19 2.55
C LEU A 650 22.96 68.06 1.20
N TRP A 651 22.44 66.87 0.89
CA TRP A 651 21.68 66.68 -0.33
C TRP A 651 20.19 66.85 -0.12
N GLU A 652 19.54 67.49 -1.09
CA GLU A 652 18.11 67.79 -1.06
C GLU A 652 17.30 66.57 -1.56
N PRO A 653 16.42 65.99 -0.73
CA PRO A 653 15.56 64.90 -1.17
C PRO A 653 14.70 65.32 -2.37
N LEU A 654 14.44 64.39 -3.31
CA LEU A 654 13.45 64.65 -4.36
C LEU A 654 12.08 64.85 -3.69
N PRO A 655 11.31 65.90 -4.04
CA PRO A 655 10.01 66.14 -3.42
C PRO A 655 9.12 64.90 -3.59
N ALA A 656 8.57 64.42 -2.47
CA ALA A 656 7.62 63.32 -2.49
C ALA A 656 6.49 63.67 -3.46
N ALA A 657 6.21 62.79 -4.43
CA ALA A 657 5.09 62.96 -5.34
C ALA A 657 3.84 63.26 -4.52
N ARG A 658 3.29 64.47 -4.63
CA ARG A 658 2.04 64.84 -3.97
C ARG A 658 1.01 63.76 -4.32
N LYS A 659 0.58 62.99 -3.31
CA LYS A 659 -0.62 62.16 -3.44
C LYS A 659 -1.73 63.12 -3.86
N LYS A 660 -2.23 62.97 -5.08
CA LYS A 660 -3.46 63.65 -5.50
C LYS A 660 -4.53 63.25 -4.49
N SER A 661 -5.02 64.23 -3.72
CA SER A 661 -6.24 64.14 -2.92
C SER A 661 -7.43 63.94 -3.84
#